data_AF-A0A4V2PUH7-F1
#
_entry.id   AF-A0A4V2PUH7-F1
#
_cell.length_a   1.000
_cell.length_b   1.000
_cell.length_c   1.000
_cell.angle_alpha   90.00
_cell.angle_beta   90.00
_cell.angle_gamma   90.00
#
_symmetry.space_group_name_H-M   'P 1'
#
loop_
_entity.id
_entity.type
_entity.pdbx_description
1 polymer ?
#
loop_
_entity_poly.entity_id
_entity_poly.type
_entity_poly.pdbx_seq_one_letter_code
_entity_poly.pdbx_strand_id
1 'polypeptide(L)'
;MYSAKTPFMQTSHFWLLLSLIAFLVLPSQALDYGLLESTADEFYDAMGWSSFNLTILWFLPLVGFLIIAKLNLPTEKQAKTELALVGFNFLFLFISAMIYKISMGYSVLILICTLSAIATFALAKLKVMQGDKFIIGSILAIILLIAFFIVYPTVAIFVSMFYDGDTFAPQQVLRILSQNYIVRVITNSLTLSSFVGIVSTIFGLAFALYTTRIARRTAFIGKIFSILPIVTPPFVVGLGVTLMLGRSGYVTEFLDEYLGFTNHNWLYGFNGIAIAQILAFTPMSFMILDGALKSIHPSIEEASYTLRANRYQTFYSIIFPLLRPALANSFLIVFIQSLADFSNPLVLGGSFDVLATQIYFYIAGSQLDYASASTLGSLLLIFSLAIFVIQYIWIGNRSYVTVSGKSYRGETQDLPAGLKWTIIFILAFWICFNLTLYGSIFYGSFTVNWGVDYTLTLKNYITLFGQGFSDGAWPSLIQTVLFAATAAPITALFGLLIAYVTVRRDFKGKKTLEFLTLLCFAVPGTVAGVSYILAFNDAPIYLTGTSMIIILSMVMRNMPVGMRSAVAGLGQLDKSLDEASLSLKGSSFKTIWYIVFPLLKPALLSALVTSFVRAMTTVSAIVFLVTADTRVATSYILNRVEDGEYGIAIAYGSILIVVMMAIILFFDWIVGDTRISRSKAKTMN
;
A
#
# COMPACT_ATOMS: atom_id res chain seq x y z
N MET A 1 -12.92 -48.55 13.25
CA MET A 1 -12.62 -47.95 11.93
C MET A 1 -13.87 -47.20 11.45
N TYR A 2 -14.21 -46.08 12.10
CA TYR A 2 -15.30 -45.23 11.63
C TYR A 2 -14.72 -44.30 10.56
N SER A 3 -15.09 -44.53 9.30
CA SER A 3 -14.88 -43.57 8.22
C SER A 3 -15.58 -42.28 8.62
N ALA A 4 -14.84 -41.30 9.16
CA ALA A 4 -15.37 -39.97 9.40
C ALA A 4 -15.85 -39.45 8.04
N LYS A 5 -17.18 -39.38 7.85
CA LYS A 5 -17.79 -38.83 6.64
C LYS A 5 -17.15 -37.47 6.39
N THR A 6 -16.61 -37.28 5.19
CA THR A 6 -16.11 -35.97 4.78
C THR A 6 -17.24 -34.95 4.97
N PRO A 7 -17.01 -33.82 5.65
CA PRO A 7 -18.04 -32.81 5.84
C PRO A 7 -18.64 -32.44 4.48
N PHE A 8 -19.96 -32.25 4.41
CA PHE A 8 -20.65 -31.97 3.14
C PHE A 8 -20.04 -30.78 2.38
N MET A 9 -19.62 -29.74 3.11
CA MET A 9 -18.92 -28.55 2.56
C MET A 9 -17.56 -28.85 1.90
N GLN A 10 -16.96 -30.02 2.17
CA GLN A 10 -15.69 -30.47 1.57
C GLN A 10 -15.89 -31.34 0.33
N THR A 11 -17.12 -31.39 -0.22
CA THR A 11 -17.46 -32.13 -1.43
C THR A 11 -17.67 -31.18 -2.61
N SER A 12 -17.29 -31.58 -3.82
CA SER A 12 -17.54 -30.79 -5.02
C SER A 12 -19.04 -30.54 -5.24
N HIS A 13 -19.90 -31.48 -4.84
CA HIS A 13 -21.36 -31.37 -4.96
C HIS A 13 -21.94 -30.17 -4.19
N PHE A 14 -21.42 -29.87 -3.00
CA PHE A 14 -21.86 -28.70 -2.23
C PHE A 14 -21.61 -27.40 -3.01
N TRP A 15 -20.41 -27.23 -3.57
CA TRP A 15 -20.04 -26.02 -4.31
C TRP A 15 -20.79 -25.89 -5.64
N LEU A 16 -21.02 -27.01 -6.33
CA LEU A 16 -21.86 -27.04 -7.53
C LEU A 16 -23.30 -26.61 -7.22
N LEU A 17 -23.89 -27.18 -6.17
CA LEU A 17 -25.24 -26.83 -5.73
C LEU A 17 -25.34 -25.38 -5.26
N LEU A 18 -24.34 -24.88 -4.53
CA LEU A 18 -24.26 -23.49 -4.10
C LEU A 18 -24.22 -22.53 -5.30
N SER A 19 -23.45 -22.85 -6.34
CA SER A 19 -23.37 -22.03 -7.55
C SER A 19 -24.67 -22.05 -8.36
N LEU A 20 -25.36 -23.19 -8.43
CA LEU A 20 -26.68 -23.28 -9.08
C LEU A 20 -27.75 -22.50 -8.31
N ILE A 21 -27.75 -22.56 -6.97
CA ILE A 21 -28.66 -21.74 -6.15
C ILE A 21 -28.33 -20.25 -6.33
N ALA A 22 -27.05 -19.89 -6.35
CA ALA A 22 -26.65 -18.50 -6.58
C ALA A 22 -27.10 -18.00 -7.95
N PHE A 23 -27.02 -18.82 -9.00
CA PHE A 23 -27.55 -18.49 -10.32
C PHE A 23 -29.08 -18.23 -10.31
N LEU A 24 -29.82 -18.98 -9.47
CA LEU A 24 -31.27 -18.83 -9.36
C LEU A 24 -31.70 -17.60 -8.54
N VAL A 25 -30.92 -17.20 -7.54
CA VAL A 25 -31.33 -16.19 -6.54
C VAL A 25 -30.57 -14.86 -6.67
N LEU A 26 -29.39 -14.85 -7.28
CA LEU A 26 -28.57 -13.66 -7.46
C LEU A 26 -28.45 -13.27 -8.94
N PRO A 27 -28.33 -11.97 -9.24
CA PRO A 27 -28.17 -11.50 -10.60
C PRO A 27 -26.83 -11.98 -11.17
N SER A 28 -26.88 -12.38 -12.44
CA SER A 28 -25.71 -12.86 -13.18
C SER A 28 -25.03 -11.77 -13.99
N GLN A 29 -25.76 -10.67 -14.24
CA GLN A 29 -25.21 -9.42 -14.75
C GLN A 29 -25.04 -8.43 -13.58
N ALA A 30 -24.12 -7.48 -13.73
CA ALA A 30 -23.93 -6.43 -12.74
C ALA A 30 -25.19 -5.56 -12.63
N LEU A 31 -25.43 -5.05 -11.43
CA LEU A 31 -26.48 -4.08 -11.14
C LEU A 31 -25.88 -2.68 -11.15
N ASP A 32 -26.63 -1.69 -11.62
CA ASP A 32 -26.18 -0.30 -11.69
C ASP A 32 -26.19 0.35 -10.30
N TYR A 33 -27.18 0.01 -9.48
CA TYR A 33 -27.37 0.54 -8.11
C TYR A 33 -27.05 -0.48 -7.01
N GLY A 34 -26.60 -1.69 -7.37
CA GLY A 34 -26.23 -2.74 -6.43
C GLY A 34 -27.41 -3.37 -5.69
N LEU A 35 -27.14 -4.38 -4.85
CA LEU A 35 -28.18 -5.26 -4.27
C LEU A 35 -29.26 -4.56 -3.42
N LEU A 36 -28.97 -3.39 -2.86
CA LEU A 36 -29.86 -2.73 -1.89
C LEU A 36 -30.69 -1.59 -2.50
N GLU A 37 -30.24 -1.01 -3.61
CA GLU A 37 -30.86 0.17 -4.22
C GLU A 37 -31.42 -0.12 -5.61
N SER A 38 -31.10 -1.27 -6.22
CA SER A 38 -31.67 -1.68 -7.49
C SER A 38 -33.17 -1.95 -7.41
N THR A 39 -33.87 -1.60 -8.48
CA THR A 39 -35.31 -1.84 -8.62
C THR A 39 -35.61 -3.32 -8.85
N ALA A 40 -36.87 -3.73 -8.63
CA ALA A 40 -37.29 -5.11 -8.88
C ALA A 40 -37.14 -5.51 -10.37
N ASP A 41 -37.40 -4.57 -11.28
CA ASP A 41 -37.27 -4.77 -12.72
C ASP A 41 -35.81 -4.93 -13.14
N GLU A 42 -34.92 -4.05 -12.65
CA GLU A 42 -33.48 -4.16 -12.86
C GLU A 42 -32.93 -5.49 -12.31
N PHE A 43 -33.39 -5.90 -11.13
CA PHE A 43 -33.01 -7.19 -10.55
C PHE A 43 -33.44 -8.35 -11.44
N TYR A 44 -34.68 -8.32 -11.96
CA TYR A 44 -35.21 -9.34 -12.87
C TYR A 44 -34.42 -9.39 -14.18
N ASP A 45 -34.15 -8.25 -14.81
CA ASP A 45 -33.40 -8.18 -16.06
C ASP A 45 -31.96 -8.66 -15.90
N ALA A 46 -31.35 -8.40 -14.73
CA ALA A 46 -30.01 -8.87 -14.40
C ALA A 46 -29.94 -10.37 -14.04
N MET A 47 -31.07 -11.06 -13.83
CA MET A 47 -31.09 -12.50 -13.59
C MET A 47 -30.64 -13.26 -14.83
N GLY A 48 -29.72 -14.21 -14.66
CA GLY A 48 -29.17 -14.94 -15.80
C GLY A 48 -30.20 -15.81 -16.54
N TRP A 49 -31.31 -16.16 -15.87
CA TRP A 49 -32.39 -16.97 -16.42
C TRP A 49 -33.62 -16.18 -16.89
N SER A 50 -33.66 -14.86 -16.73
CA SER A 50 -34.81 -14.04 -17.18
C SER A 50 -34.96 -14.02 -18.70
N SER A 51 -33.83 -14.09 -19.40
CA SER A 51 -33.75 -14.13 -20.87
C SER A 51 -32.75 -15.19 -21.33
N PHE A 52 -32.92 -15.70 -22.55
CA PHE A 52 -31.92 -16.59 -23.14
C PHE A 52 -30.67 -15.78 -23.51
N ASN A 53 -29.69 -15.77 -22.61
CA ASN A 53 -28.48 -14.95 -22.72
C ASN A 53 -27.21 -15.78 -22.50
N LEU A 54 -26.06 -15.16 -22.76
CA LEU A 54 -24.73 -15.76 -22.61
C LEU A 54 -24.45 -16.23 -21.17
N THR A 55 -25.04 -15.59 -20.16
CA THR A 55 -24.75 -15.90 -18.76
C THR A 55 -25.20 -17.30 -18.36
N ILE A 56 -26.26 -17.84 -18.99
CA ILE A 56 -26.67 -19.26 -18.82
C ILE A 56 -25.52 -20.20 -19.21
N LEU A 57 -24.80 -19.87 -20.28
CA LEU A 57 -23.68 -20.69 -20.78
C LEU A 57 -22.48 -20.67 -19.84
N TRP A 58 -22.34 -19.68 -18.95
CA TRP A 58 -21.29 -19.67 -17.94
C TRP A 58 -21.49 -20.76 -16.87
N PHE A 59 -22.75 -21.07 -16.54
CA PHE A 59 -23.11 -22.08 -15.55
C PHE A 59 -23.31 -23.47 -16.17
N LEU A 60 -23.54 -23.57 -17.48
CA LEU A 60 -23.76 -24.86 -18.17
C LEU A 60 -22.63 -25.89 -17.95
N PRO A 61 -21.32 -25.53 -17.97
CA PRO A 61 -20.26 -26.50 -17.75
C PRO A 61 -20.23 -27.07 -16.31
N LEU A 62 -21.00 -26.52 -15.37
CA LEU A 62 -21.21 -27.13 -14.04
C LEU A 62 -21.80 -28.55 -14.15
N VAL A 63 -22.64 -28.79 -15.15
CA VAL A 63 -23.19 -30.12 -15.46
C VAL A 63 -22.07 -31.09 -15.86
N GLY A 64 -21.04 -30.60 -16.56
CA GLY A 64 -19.86 -31.38 -16.93
C GLY A 64 -19.15 -31.99 -15.72
N PHE A 65 -19.04 -31.24 -14.62
CA PHE A 65 -18.45 -31.78 -13.38
C PHE A 65 -19.29 -32.91 -12.76
N LEU A 66 -20.63 -32.84 -12.85
CA LEU A 66 -21.51 -33.92 -12.39
C LEU A 66 -21.37 -35.19 -13.25
N ILE A 67 -21.15 -35.03 -14.56
CA ILE A 67 -20.92 -36.15 -15.48
C ILE A 67 -19.55 -36.79 -15.21
N ILE A 68 -18.49 -35.98 -15.06
CA ILE A 68 -17.13 -36.46 -14.73
C ILE A 68 -17.11 -37.21 -13.40
N ALA A 69 -17.93 -36.79 -12.43
CA ALA A 69 -18.09 -37.50 -11.16
C ALA A 69 -18.70 -38.91 -11.34
N LYS A 70 -19.55 -39.12 -12.35
CA LYS A 70 -20.18 -40.42 -12.66
C LYS A 70 -19.34 -41.31 -13.58
N LEU A 71 -18.46 -40.73 -14.39
CA LEU A 71 -17.50 -41.46 -15.19
C LEU A 71 -16.46 -42.05 -14.21
N ASN A 72 -16.49 -43.37 -13.97
CA ASN A 72 -15.57 -44.12 -13.09
C ASN A 72 -14.11 -44.10 -13.60
N LEU A 73 -13.53 -42.91 -13.74
CA LEU A 73 -12.18 -42.66 -14.22
C LEU A 73 -11.17 -42.87 -13.08
N PRO A 74 -9.91 -43.24 -13.40
CA PRO A 74 -8.82 -43.21 -12.42
C PRO A 74 -8.69 -41.82 -11.79
N THR A 75 -8.44 -41.75 -10.48
CA THR A 75 -8.42 -40.50 -9.69
C THR A 75 -7.55 -39.41 -10.31
N GLU A 76 -6.38 -39.77 -10.84
CA GLU A 76 -5.46 -38.81 -11.47
C GLU A 76 -6.02 -38.24 -12.78
N LYS A 77 -6.61 -39.10 -13.63
CA LYS A 77 -7.25 -38.67 -14.88
C LYS A 77 -8.45 -37.79 -14.57
N GLN A 78 -9.29 -38.19 -13.61
CA GLN A 78 -10.44 -37.40 -13.18
C GLN A 78 -10.02 -36.00 -12.71
N ALA A 79 -9.00 -35.91 -11.84
CA ALA A 79 -8.52 -34.63 -11.33
C ALA A 79 -7.93 -33.72 -12.42
N LYS A 80 -7.17 -34.28 -13.38
CA LYS A 80 -6.66 -33.52 -14.54
C LYS A 80 -7.79 -33.00 -15.42
N THR A 81 -8.82 -33.81 -15.68
CA THR A 81 -9.99 -33.39 -16.45
C THR A 81 -10.80 -32.33 -15.71
N GLU A 82 -11.01 -32.48 -14.40
CA GLU A 82 -11.65 -31.45 -13.56
C GLU A 82 -10.90 -30.12 -13.64
N LEU A 83 -9.56 -30.13 -13.54
CA LEU A 83 -8.75 -28.91 -13.66
C LEU A 83 -8.82 -28.27 -15.05
N ALA A 84 -8.78 -29.08 -16.11
CA ALA A 84 -8.93 -28.59 -17.47
C ALA A 84 -10.30 -27.92 -17.68
N LEU A 85 -11.37 -28.53 -17.14
CA LEU A 85 -12.72 -27.98 -17.21
C LEU A 85 -12.87 -26.69 -16.38
N VAL A 86 -12.25 -26.61 -15.20
CA VAL A 86 -12.18 -25.36 -14.41
C VAL A 86 -11.50 -24.27 -15.23
N GLY A 87 -10.32 -24.54 -15.78
CA GLY A 87 -9.57 -23.56 -16.57
C GLY A 87 -10.35 -23.10 -17.79
N PHE A 88 -10.97 -24.03 -18.51
CA PHE A 88 -11.84 -23.72 -19.65
C PHE A 88 -13.04 -22.86 -19.23
N ASN A 89 -13.77 -23.23 -18.18
CA ASN A 89 -14.94 -22.45 -17.73
C ASN A 89 -14.54 -21.04 -17.28
N PHE A 90 -13.45 -20.91 -16.52
CA PHE A 90 -12.96 -19.60 -16.07
C PHE A 90 -12.53 -18.71 -17.25
N LEU A 91 -11.80 -19.25 -18.23
CA LEU A 91 -11.41 -18.50 -19.43
C LEU A 91 -12.62 -18.16 -20.30
N PHE A 92 -13.54 -19.10 -20.50
CA PHE A 92 -14.76 -18.88 -21.25
C PHE A 92 -15.62 -17.79 -20.61
N LEU A 93 -15.85 -17.86 -19.29
CA LEU A 93 -16.53 -16.82 -18.51
C LEU A 93 -15.91 -15.44 -18.78
N PHE A 94 -14.61 -15.30 -18.52
CA PHE A 94 -13.95 -13.99 -18.54
C PHE A 94 -13.80 -13.42 -19.95
N ILE A 95 -13.37 -14.23 -20.92
CA ILE A 95 -13.17 -13.81 -22.32
C ILE A 95 -14.51 -13.47 -22.96
N SER A 96 -15.54 -14.29 -22.73
CA SER A 96 -16.86 -14.02 -23.31
C SER A 96 -17.52 -12.80 -22.69
N ALA A 97 -17.38 -12.59 -21.37
CA ALA A 97 -17.82 -11.36 -20.72
C ALA A 97 -17.12 -10.11 -21.30
N MET A 98 -15.82 -10.20 -21.58
CA MET A 98 -15.05 -9.10 -22.19
C MET A 98 -15.45 -8.82 -23.65
N ILE A 99 -15.61 -9.86 -24.48
CA ILE A 99 -15.95 -9.71 -25.91
C ILE A 99 -17.38 -9.17 -26.08
N TYR A 100 -18.33 -9.70 -25.32
CA TYR A 100 -19.74 -9.31 -25.41
C TYR A 100 -20.10 -8.12 -24.52
N LYS A 101 -19.11 -7.49 -23.87
CA LYS A 101 -19.26 -6.36 -22.95
C LYS A 101 -20.35 -6.60 -21.89
N ILE A 102 -20.35 -7.80 -21.28
CA ILE A 102 -21.27 -8.16 -20.20
C ILE A 102 -20.57 -8.01 -18.86
N SER A 103 -21.06 -7.12 -18.01
CA SER A 103 -20.56 -6.95 -16.64
C SER A 103 -21.03 -8.11 -15.75
N MET A 104 -20.09 -8.79 -15.09
CA MET A 104 -20.36 -9.96 -14.26
C MET A 104 -21.07 -9.57 -12.94
N GLY A 105 -22.18 -10.24 -12.65
CA GLY A 105 -22.97 -10.05 -11.43
C GLY A 105 -22.52 -10.85 -10.21
N TYR A 106 -23.31 -10.77 -9.14
CA TYR A 106 -23.00 -11.43 -7.86
C TYR A 106 -23.03 -12.96 -7.92
N SER A 107 -23.87 -13.56 -8.77
CA SER A 107 -23.88 -15.03 -8.95
C SER A 107 -22.54 -15.54 -9.51
N VAL A 108 -21.87 -14.72 -10.33
CA VAL A 108 -20.58 -15.05 -10.95
C VAL A 108 -19.45 -15.08 -9.92
N LEU A 109 -19.51 -14.23 -8.89
CA LEU A 109 -18.55 -14.30 -7.77
C LEU A 109 -18.62 -15.67 -7.08
N ILE A 110 -19.83 -16.21 -6.88
CA ILE A 110 -20.03 -17.55 -6.31
C ILE A 110 -19.54 -18.62 -7.29
N LEU A 111 -19.76 -18.46 -8.59
CA LEU A 111 -19.22 -19.35 -9.62
C LEU A 111 -17.68 -19.40 -9.56
N ILE A 112 -17.00 -18.25 -9.48
CA ILE A 112 -15.53 -18.19 -9.33
C ILE A 112 -15.07 -18.88 -8.04
N CYS A 113 -15.79 -18.70 -6.93
CA CYS A 113 -15.51 -19.41 -5.67
C CYS A 113 -15.67 -20.93 -5.83
N THR A 114 -16.72 -21.38 -6.52
CA THR A 114 -16.99 -22.79 -6.81
C THR A 114 -15.90 -23.40 -7.70
N LEU A 115 -15.51 -22.72 -8.78
CA LEU A 115 -14.42 -23.15 -9.64
C LEU A 115 -13.11 -23.26 -8.86
N SER A 116 -12.83 -22.30 -7.97
CA SER A 116 -11.65 -22.33 -7.09
C SER A 116 -11.67 -23.48 -6.09
N ALA A 117 -12.83 -23.80 -5.52
CA ALA A 117 -13.00 -24.94 -4.63
C ALA A 117 -12.81 -26.27 -5.36
N ILE A 118 -13.38 -26.42 -6.56
CA ILE A 118 -13.19 -27.61 -7.40
C ILE A 118 -11.73 -27.77 -7.79
N ALA A 119 -11.05 -26.68 -8.20
CA ALA A 119 -9.62 -26.68 -8.48
C ALA A 119 -8.80 -27.13 -7.27
N THR A 120 -9.16 -26.65 -6.08
CA THR A 120 -8.52 -27.02 -4.83
C THR A 120 -8.64 -28.53 -4.58
N PHE A 121 -9.83 -29.10 -4.76
CA PHE A 121 -10.04 -30.54 -4.58
C PHE A 121 -9.30 -31.38 -5.62
N ALA A 122 -9.30 -30.96 -6.88
CA ALA A 122 -8.61 -31.65 -7.95
C ALA A 122 -7.07 -31.62 -7.75
N LEU A 123 -6.48 -30.47 -7.39
CA LEU A 123 -5.06 -30.38 -7.05
C LEU A 123 -4.72 -31.22 -5.80
N ALA A 124 -5.61 -31.28 -4.81
CA ALA A 124 -5.42 -32.12 -3.64
C ALA A 124 -5.43 -33.62 -4.01
N LYS A 125 -6.32 -34.07 -4.93
CA LYS A 125 -6.32 -35.43 -5.48
C LYS A 125 -5.00 -35.77 -6.18
N LEU A 126 -4.37 -34.79 -6.83
CA LEU A 126 -3.04 -34.92 -7.46
C LEU A 126 -1.87 -34.86 -6.47
N LYS A 127 -2.13 -34.81 -5.16
CA LYS A 127 -1.12 -34.72 -4.08
C LYS A 127 -0.22 -33.48 -4.17
N VAL A 128 -0.66 -32.43 -4.86
CA VAL A 128 -0.01 -31.12 -4.83
C VAL A 128 0.00 -30.65 -3.38
N MET A 129 1.12 -30.11 -2.88
CA MET A 129 1.25 -29.70 -1.48
C MET A 129 0.86 -30.78 -0.47
N GLN A 130 1.20 -32.04 -0.74
CA GLN A 130 0.84 -33.20 0.09
C GLN A 130 -0.68 -33.39 0.26
N GLY A 131 -1.50 -32.78 -0.60
CA GLY A 131 -2.96 -32.84 -0.53
C GLY A 131 -3.60 -31.85 0.45
N ASP A 132 -2.85 -30.86 0.96
CA ASP A 132 -3.39 -29.87 1.89
C ASP A 132 -4.34 -28.88 1.20
N LYS A 133 -5.64 -29.16 1.29
CA LYS A 133 -6.72 -28.36 0.69
C LYS A 133 -6.69 -26.90 1.14
N PHE A 134 -6.34 -26.62 2.39
CA PHE A 134 -6.35 -25.24 2.90
C PHE A 134 -5.24 -24.41 2.26
N ILE A 135 -4.02 -24.97 2.18
CA ILE A 135 -2.88 -24.30 1.56
C ILE A 135 -3.11 -24.08 0.07
N ILE A 136 -3.61 -25.10 -0.64
CA ILE A 136 -3.93 -24.99 -2.06
C ILE A 136 -5.00 -23.90 -2.29
N GLY A 137 -6.10 -23.93 -1.54
CA GLY A 137 -7.15 -22.93 -1.64
C GLY A 137 -6.66 -21.52 -1.33
N SER A 138 -5.78 -21.36 -0.33
CA SER A 138 -5.15 -20.08 0.00
C SER A 138 -4.30 -19.54 -1.15
N ILE A 139 -3.47 -20.41 -1.77
CA ILE A 139 -2.64 -20.03 -2.93
C ILE A 139 -3.51 -19.60 -4.10
N LEU A 140 -4.56 -20.36 -4.42
CA LEU A 140 -5.47 -20.01 -5.51
C LEU A 140 -6.19 -18.68 -5.25
N ALA A 141 -6.67 -18.45 -4.01
CA ALA A 141 -7.29 -17.19 -3.64
C ALA A 141 -6.32 -16.00 -3.78
N ILE A 142 -5.07 -16.15 -3.33
CA ILE A 142 -4.03 -15.11 -3.49
C ILE A 142 -3.76 -14.84 -4.97
N ILE A 143 -3.61 -15.89 -5.79
CA ILE A 143 -3.36 -15.74 -7.23
C ILE A 143 -4.53 -15.01 -7.91
N LEU A 144 -5.78 -15.35 -7.58
CA LEU A 144 -6.96 -14.69 -8.15
C LEU A 144 -7.04 -13.22 -7.73
N LEU A 145 -6.77 -12.90 -6.46
CA LEU A 145 -6.76 -11.50 -5.98
C LEU A 145 -5.70 -10.67 -6.70
N ILE A 146 -4.49 -11.20 -6.84
CA ILE A 146 -3.42 -10.54 -7.58
C ILE A 146 -3.79 -10.42 -9.06
N ALA A 147 -4.33 -11.47 -9.66
CA ALA A 147 -4.71 -11.48 -11.07
C ALA A 147 -5.76 -10.40 -11.37
N PHE A 148 -6.84 -10.35 -10.59
CA PHE A 148 -7.94 -9.41 -10.82
C PHE A 148 -7.65 -7.99 -10.38
N PHE A 149 -6.95 -7.77 -9.27
CA PHE A 149 -6.81 -6.42 -8.70
C PHE A 149 -5.43 -5.80 -8.89
N ILE A 150 -4.47 -6.52 -9.47
CA ILE A 150 -3.15 -5.97 -9.79
C ILE A 150 -2.82 -6.18 -11.26
N VAL A 151 -2.81 -7.44 -11.71
CA VAL A 151 -2.39 -7.76 -13.09
C VAL A 151 -3.39 -7.21 -14.10
N TYR A 152 -4.69 -7.43 -13.90
CA TYR A 152 -5.72 -6.97 -14.83
C TYR A 152 -5.74 -5.43 -14.98
N PRO A 153 -5.77 -4.62 -13.91
CA PRO A 153 -5.59 -3.16 -14.00
C PRO A 153 -4.29 -2.76 -14.71
N THR A 154 -3.18 -3.39 -14.34
CA THR A 154 -1.88 -3.11 -14.97
C THR A 154 -1.91 -3.38 -16.47
N VAL A 155 -2.54 -4.47 -16.90
CA VAL A 155 -2.72 -4.77 -18.33
C VAL A 155 -3.67 -3.74 -18.97
N ALA A 156 -4.75 -3.36 -18.31
CA ALA A 156 -5.72 -2.39 -18.84
C ALA A 156 -5.07 -1.03 -19.17
N ILE A 157 -4.18 -0.51 -18.31
CA ILE A 157 -3.48 0.75 -18.61
C ILE A 157 -2.46 0.61 -19.76
N PHE A 158 -1.78 -0.54 -19.86
CA PHE A 158 -0.88 -0.81 -21.01
C PHE A 158 -1.62 -1.03 -22.32
N VAL A 159 -2.83 -1.59 -22.29
CA VAL A 159 -3.65 -1.72 -23.49
C VAL A 159 -4.17 -0.35 -23.90
N SER A 160 -4.74 0.41 -22.95
CA SER A 160 -5.34 1.72 -23.19
C SER A 160 -4.39 2.74 -23.83
N MET A 161 -3.08 2.72 -23.51
CA MET A 161 -2.11 3.60 -24.18
C MET A 161 -1.98 3.41 -25.69
N PHE A 162 -2.42 2.27 -26.25
CA PHE A 162 -2.38 2.00 -27.69
C PHE A 162 -3.73 2.24 -28.40
N TYR A 163 -4.77 2.66 -27.68
CA TYR A 163 -6.10 2.90 -28.25
C TYR A 163 -6.51 4.36 -28.10
N ASP A 164 -7.17 4.89 -29.12
CA ASP A 164 -7.91 6.16 -29.10
C ASP A 164 -9.39 5.81 -29.30
N GLY A 165 -10.16 5.83 -28.21
CA GLY A 165 -11.47 5.19 -28.16
C GLY A 165 -11.38 3.71 -28.54
N ASP A 166 -12.13 3.29 -29.56
CA ASP A 166 -12.11 1.92 -30.08
C ASP A 166 -11.02 1.67 -31.15
N THR A 167 -10.25 2.70 -31.55
CA THR A 167 -9.28 2.59 -32.64
C THR A 167 -7.87 2.28 -32.13
N PHE A 168 -7.24 1.23 -32.69
CA PHE A 168 -5.85 0.90 -32.37
C PHE A 168 -4.89 1.89 -33.05
N ALA A 169 -4.25 2.75 -32.27
CA ALA A 169 -3.43 3.89 -32.71
C ALA A 169 -2.05 3.92 -32.02
N PRO A 170 -1.17 2.92 -32.23
CA PRO A 170 0.09 2.81 -31.47
C PRO A 170 1.06 3.99 -31.68
N GLN A 171 0.95 4.72 -32.79
CA GLN A 171 1.76 5.91 -33.08
C GLN A 171 1.48 7.05 -32.10
N GLN A 172 0.31 7.06 -31.44
CA GLN A 172 -0.04 8.10 -30.47
C GLN A 172 0.93 8.16 -29.29
N VAL A 173 1.44 6.99 -28.85
CA VAL A 173 2.38 6.88 -27.74
C VAL A 173 3.63 7.71 -28.03
N LEU A 174 4.22 7.52 -29.22
CA LEU A 174 5.39 8.26 -29.65
C LEU A 174 5.07 9.75 -29.84
N ARG A 175 3.88 10.07 -30.35
CA ARG A 175 3.43 11.46 -30.52
C ARG A 175 3.28 12.19 -29.19
N ILE A 176 2.73 11.55 -28.16
CA ILE A 176 2.55 12.10 -26.82
C ILE A 176 3.92 12.28 -26.15
N LEU A 177 4.76 11.23 -26.18
CA LEU A 177 6.08 11.25 -25.54
C LEU A 177 7.07 12.22 -26.20
N SER A 178 6.90 12.54 -27.48
CA SER A 178 7.76 13.50 -28.19
C SER A 178 7.38 14.97 -27.97
N GLN A 179 6.28 15.25 -27.26
CA GLN A 179 5.92 16.63 -26.93
C GLN A 179 6.94 17.24 -25.96
N ASN A 180 7.47 18.43 -26.30
CA ASN A 180 8.47 19.14 -25.48
C ASN A 180 8.02 19.32 -24.01
N TYR A 181 6.73 19.59 -23.81
CA TYR A 181 6.15 19.70 -22.48
C TYR A 181 6.25 18.38 -21.70
N ILE A 182 5.89 17.25 -22.31
CA ILE A 182 5.96 15.92 -21.68
C ILE A 182 7.40 15.51 -21.35
N VAL A 183 8.35 15.79 -22.25
CA VAL A 183 9.79 15.55 -21.98
C VAL A 183 10.26 16.35 -20.76
N ARG A 184 9.80 17.60 -20.62
CA ARG A 184 10.08 18.42 -19.44
C ARG A 184 9.46 17.82 -18.18
N VAL A 185 8.20 17.38 -18.22
CA VAL A 185 7.52 16.70 -17.10
C VAL A 185 8.27 15.44 -16.65
N ILE A 186 8.74 14.62 -17.61
CA ILE A 186 9.55 13.42 -17.32
C ILE A 186 10.86 13.82 -16.63
N THR A 187 11.56 14.82 -17.17
CA THR A 187 12.85 15.29 -16.64
C THR A 187 12.67 15.91 -15.24
N ASN A 188 11.64 16.72 -15.04
CA ASN A 188 11.26 17.28 -13.74
C ASN A 188 11.04 16.18 -12.70
N SER A 189 10.30 15.12 -13.07
CA SER A 189 10.01 14.01 -12.17
C SER A 189 11.28 13.27 -11.77
N LEU A 190 12.14 12.93 -12.74
CA LEU A 190 13.39 12.21 -12.48
C LEU A 190 14.38 13.03 -11.66
N THR A 191 14.55 14.32 -11.99
CA THR A 191 15.47 15.21 -11.28
C THR A 191 15.02 15.46 -9.83
N LEU A 192 13.73 15.70 -9.62
CA LEU A 192 13.14 15.82 -8.29
C LEU A 192 13.35 14.53 -7.47
N SER A 193 13.00 13.37 -8.03
CA SER A 193 13.13 12.09 -7.31
C SER A 193 14.58 11.73 -6.99
N SER A 194 15.53 12.05 -7.87
CA SER A 194 16.97 11.92 -7.57
C SER A 194 17.38 12.81 -6.40
N PHE A 195 17.00 14.08 -6.42
CA PHE A 195 17.36 15.03 -5.37
C PHE A 195 16.76 14.65 -4.02
N VAL A 196 15.44 14.38 -3.98
CA VAL A 196 14.72 13.97 -2.77
C VAL A 196 15.28 12.65 -2.24
N GLY A 197 15.58 11.69 -3.12
CA GLY A 197 16.19 10.42 -2.76
C GLY A 197 17.53 10.59 -2.05
N ILE A 198 18.43 11.43 -2.60
CA ILE A 198 19.75 11.69 -2.01
C ILE A 198 19.59 12.39 -0.66
N VAL A 199 18.84 13.48 -0.60
CA VAL A 199 18.74 14.31 0.59
C VAL A 199 18.04 13.56 1.73
N SER A 200 16.96 12.84 1.45
CA SER A 200 16.28 12.00 2.46
C SER A 200 17.14 10.83 2.94
N THR A 201 18.04 10.31 2.09
CA THR A 201 19.02 9.29 2.49
C THR A 201 20.04 9.88 3.47
N ILE A 202 20.50 11.11 3.22
CA ILE A 202 21.43 11.82 4.12
C ILE A 202 20.77 12.10 5.47
N PHE A 203 19.55 12.66 5.49
CA PHE A 203 18.83 12.90 6.74
C PHE A 203 18.53 11.59 7.47
N GLY A 204 18.06 10.56 6.76
CA GLY A 204 17.81 9.25 7.37
C GLY A 204 19.06 8.60 7.98
N LEU A 205 20.22 8.76 7.33
CA LEU A 205 21.51 8.33 7.88
C LEU A 205 21.87 9.12 9.14
N ALA A 206 21.68 10.44 9.14
CA ALA A 206 21.93 11.29 10.30
C ALA A 206 21.05 10.87 11.49
N PHE A 207 19.76 10.62 11.26
CA PHE A 207 18.85 10.09 12.28
C PHE A 207 19.30 8.72 12.80
N ALA A 208 19.63 7.79 11.90
CA ALA A 208 20.06 6.44 12.27
C ALA A 208 21.36 6.46 13.09
N LEU A 209 22.35 7.26 12.70
CA LEU A 209 23.60 7.44 13.45
C LEU A 209 23.35 8.06 14.82
N TYR A 210 22.44 9.03 14.91
CA TYR A 210 22.10 9.62 16.20
C TYR A 210 21.43 8.65 17.15
N THR A 211 20.39 7.94 16.70
CA THR A 211 19.63 7.00 17.55
C THR A 211 20.45 5.80 18.00
N THR A 212 21.46 5.39 17.23
CA THR A 212 22.23 4.16 17.49
C THR A 212 23.63 4.38 18.05
N ARG A 213 24.27 5.52 17.77
CA ARG A 213 25.68 5.78 18.12
C ARG A 213 25.89 7.04 18.96
N ILE A 214 24.92 7.96 19.07
CA ILE A 214 25.08 9.23 19.81
C ILE A 214 24.15 9.30 21.04
N ALA A 215 22.86 9.11 20.84
CA ALA A 215 21.85 9.40 21.82
C ALA A 215 21.69 8.26 22.83
N ARG A 216 22.11 8.48 24.08
CA ARG A 216 21.86 7.52 25.19
C ARG A 216 20.49 7.74 25.83
N ARG A 217 20.17 8.98 26.23
CA ARG A 217 18.90 9.34 26.90
C ARG A 217 17.88 10.02 25.97
N THR A 218 18.35 10.76 24.97
CA THR A 218 17.51 11.55 24.04
C THR A 218 17.09 10.78 22.79
N ALA A 219 17.40 9.48 22.70
CA ALA A 219 17.09 8.65 21.53
C ALA A 219 15.59 8.58 21.24
N PHE A 220 14.76 8.66 22.28
CA PHE A 220 13.31 8.70 22.16
C PHE A 220 12.81 9.94 21.40
N ILE A 221 13.39 11.12 21.68
CA ILE A 221 13.05 12.37 20.98
C ILE A 221 13.41 12.25 19.50
N GLY A 222 14.63 11.80 19.18
CA GLY A 222 15.04 11.57 17.80
C GLY A 222 14.14 10.57 17.06
N LYS A 223 13.63 9.56 17.76
CA LYS A 223 12.71 8.57 17.20
C LYS A 223 11.29 9.11 16.97
N ILE A 224 10.76 9.94 17.86
CA ILE A 224 9.44 10.55 17.66
C ILE A 224 9.47 11.47 16.45
N PHE A 225 10.38 12.44 16.43
CA PHE A 225 10.42 13.45 15.37
C PHE A 225 10.84 12.90 14.00
N SER A 226 11.51 11.75 13.97
CA SER A 226 11.78 11.02 12.71
C SER A 226 10.59 10.21 12.21
N ILE A 227 9.63 9.82 13.06
CA ILE A 227 8.47 9.00 12.65
C ILE A 227 7.21 9.84 12.49
N LEU A 228 7.14 11.00 13.15
CA LEU A 228 5.98 11.90 13.13
C LEU A 228 5.46 12.20 11.71
N PRO A 229 6.31 12.47 10.68
CA PRO A 229 5.82 12.71 9.32
C PRO A 229 5.16 11.51 8.64
N ILE A 230 5.38 10.27 9.11
CA ILE A 230 4.67 9.07 8.60
C ILE A 230 3.19 9.10 9.02
N VAL A 231 2.90 9.65 10.20
CA VAL A 231 1.55 9.68 10.76
C VAL A 231 0.70 10.76 10.08
N THR A 232 1.34 11.83 9.65
CA THR A 232 0.67 12.94 8.97
C THR A 232 0.41 12.60 7.50
N PRO A 233 -0.79 12.86 6.96
CA PRO A 233 -1.04 12.74 5.53
C PRO A 233 -0.03 13.60 4.73
N PRO A 234 0.56 13.09 3.63
CA PRO A 234 1.67 13.77 2.95
C PRO A 234 1.37 15.23 2.55
N PHE A 235 0.20 15.51 1.98
CA PHE A 235 -0.14 16.87 1.55
C PHE A 235 -0.38 17.85 2.71
N VAL A 236 -0.70 17.37 3.92
CA VAL A 236 -0.82 18.24 5.10
C VAL A 236 0.56 18.79 5.47
N VAL A 237 1.62 18.00 5.25
CA VAL A 237 3.00 18.51 5.34
C VAL A 237 3.22 19.59 4.27
N GLY A 238 2.77 19.36 3.03
CA GLY A 238 2.82 20.36 1.97
C GLY A 238 2.12 21.68 2.34
N LEU A 239 0.90 21.60 2.90
CA LEU A 239 0.19 22.77 3.41
C LEU A 239 0.93 23.46 4.56
N GLY A 240 1.47 22.69 5.51
CA GLY A 240 2.30 23.23 6.59
C GLY A 240 3.51 24.00 6.05
N VAL A 241 4.19 23.46 5.04
CA VAL A 241 5.29 24.14 4.35
C VAL A 241 4.80 25.42 3.67
N THR A 242 3.63 25.42 3.01
CA THR A 242 3.02 26.64 2.44
C THR A 242 2.77 27.71 3.49
N LEU A 243 2.29 27.34 4.68
CA LEU A 243 2.05 28.29 5.77
C LEU A 243 3.33 28.95 6.28
N MET A 244 4.44 28.22 6.28
CA MET A 244 5.73 28.72 6.73
C MET A 244 6.43 29.56 5.66
N LEU A 245 6.57 28.98 4.46
CA LEU A 245 7.51 29.42 3.43
C LEU A 245 6.81 29.89 2.14
N GLY A 246 5.47 29.87 2.09
CA GLY A 246 4.71 30.34 0.93
C GLY A 246 4.80 31.85 0.72
N ARG A 247 4.01 32.37 -0.23
CA ARG A 247 3.97 33.80 -0.57
C ARG A 247 3.69 34.68 0.65
N SER A 248 2.69 34.30 1.44
CA SER A 248 2.29 34.95 2.69
C SER A 248 2.65 34.08 3.90
N GLY A 249 3.78 33.37 3.80
CA GLY A 249 4.30 32.57 4.89
C GLY A 249 5.08 33.44 5.85
N TYR A 250 4.87 33.28 7.15
CA TYR A 250 5.52 34.14 8.15
C TYR A 250 7.05 34.06 8.13
N VAL A 251 7.64 32.93 7.68
CA VAL A 251 9.11 32.86 7.49
C VAL A 251 9.51 33.67 6.26
N THR A 252 8.77 33.57 5.16
CA THR A 252 9.05 34.38 3.96
C THR A 252 8.90 35.87 4.25
N GLU A 253 7.85 36.28 4.97
CA GLU A 253 7.62 37.65 5.41
C GLU A 253 8.74 38.13 6.33
N PHE A 254 9.18 37.31 7.29
CA PHE A 254 10.33 37.61 8.14
C PHE A 254 11.63 37.77 7.33
N LEU A 255 11.87 36.90 6.35
CA LEU A 255 13.05 37.03 5.48
C LEU A 255 12.98 38.31 4.61
N ASP A 256 11.78 38.70 4.17
CA ASP A 256 11.59 39.94 3.41
C ASP A 256 11.87 41.17 4.29
N GLU A 257 11.21 41.26 5.45
CA GLU A 257 11.30 42.40 6.36
C GLU A 257 12.71 42.61 6.93
N TYR A 258 13.39 41.53 7.34
CA TYR A 258 14.67 41.63 8.07
C TYR A 258 15.90 41.34 7.20
N LEU A 259 15.76 40.60 6.10
CA LEU A 259 16.89 40.20 5.25
C LEU A 259 16.76 40.67 3.79
N GLY A 260 15.72 41.45 3.47
CA GLY A 260 15.52 42.03 2.14
C GLY A 260 15.21 40.99 1.06
N PHE A 261 14.58 39.87 1.44
CA PHE A 261 14.27 38.77 0.53
C PHE A 261 13.02 39.07 -0.33
N THR A 262 13.23 39.47 -1.58
CA THR A 262 12.14 39.93 -2.47
C THR A 262 11.43 38.84 -3.29
N ASN A 263 11.86 37.58 -3.23
CA ASN A 263 11.29 36.50 -4.05
C ASN A 263 10.23 35.69 -3.27
N HIS A 264 9.03 36.25 -3.07
CA HIS A 264 7.96 35.56 -2.34
C HIS A 264 7.45 34.27 -3.02
N ASN A 265 7.80 34.02 -4.28
CA ASN A 265 7.38 32.84 -5.05
C ASN A 265 8.34 31.65 -4.97
N TRP A 266 9.46 31.78 -4.25
CA TRP A 266 10.56 30.80 -4.25
C TRP A 266 10.19 29.38 -3.81
N LEU A 267 9.11 29.24 -3.01
CA LEU A 267 8.66 27.95 -2.53
C LEU A 267 8.01 27.12 -3.65
N TYR A 268 7.19 27.73 -4.49
CA TYR A 268 6.40 26.98 -5.47
C TYR A 268 7.31 26.46 -6.60
N GLY A 269 7.11 25.22 -6.97
CA GLY A 269 7.95 24.49 -7.91
C GLY A 269 8.83 23.46 -7.23
N PHE A 270 10.03 23.26 -7.77
CA PHE A 270 10.96 22.24 -7.30
C PHE A 270 11.23 22.31 -5.79
N ASN A 271 11.45 23.52 -5.25
CA ASN A 271 11.87 23.72 -3.86
C ASN A 271 10.81 23.22 -2.86
N GLY A 272 9.57 23.66 -3.00
CA GLY A 272 8.48 23.32 -2.10
C GLY A 272 8.16 21.84 -2.16
N ILE A 273 8.08 21.29 -3.38
CA ILE A 273 7.87 19.84 -3.53
C ILE A 273 9.01 19.07 -2.86
N ALA A 274 10.27 19.45 -3.10
CA ALA A 274 11.41 18.77 -2.51
C ALA A 274 11.38 18.85 -0.98
N ILE A 275 11.12 20.02 -0.39
CA ILE A 275 11.04 20.20 1.07
C ILE A 275 9.94 19.31 1.65
N ALA A 276 8.73 19.35 1.09
CA ALA A 276 7.61 18.55 1.57
C ALA A 276 7.89 17.04 1.47
N GLN A 277 8.44 16.59 0.35
CA GLN A 277 8.76 15.17 0.14
C GLN A 277 9.94 14.70 1.01
N ILE A 278 10.96 15.53 1.22
CA ILE A 278 12.08 15.20 2.11
C ILE A 278 11.55 14.97 3.53
N LEU A 279 10.67 15.83 4.02
CA LEU A 279 10.02 15.68 5.33
C LEU A 279 9.18 14.39 5.39
N ALA A 280 8.39 14.12 4.36
CA ALA A 280 7.51 12.96 4.31
C ALA A 280 8.27 11.63 4.18
N PHE A 281 9.40 11.58 3.46
CA PHE A 281 10.07 10.32 3.07
C PHE A 281 11.36 10.02 3.83
N THR A 282 11.99 11.00 4.49
CA THR A 282 13.10 10.78 5.43
C THR A 282 12.82 9.70 6.49
N PRO A 283 11.62 9.61 7.09
CA PRO A 283 11.31 8.55 8.05
C PRO A 283 11.52 7.13 7.53
N MET A 284 11.14 6.87 6.26
CA MET A 284 11.32 5.56 5.64
C MET A 284 12.81 5.22 5.47
N SER A 285 13.59 6.21 5.05
CA SER A 285 15.05 6.10 4.95
C SER A 285 15.70 5.81 6.30
N PHE A 286 15.30 6.55 7.34
CA PHE A 286 15.73 6.33 8.72
C PHE A 286 15.48 4.89 9.18
N MET A 287 14.28 4.34 8.97
CA MET A 287 13.94 2.99 9.41
C MET A 287 14.82 1.91 8.76
N ILE A 288 15.15 2.06 7.48
CA ILE A 288 16.04 1.14 6.75
C ILE A 288 17.46 1.22 7.31
N LEU A 289 17.98 2.43 7.48
CA LEU A 289 19.35 2.68 7.89
C LEU A 289 19.58 2.39 9.38
N ASP A 290 18.61 2.65 10.24
CA ASP A 290 18.63 2.30 11.68
C ASP A 290 18.71 0.78 11.85
N GLY A 291 17.94 0.01 11.08
CA GLY A 291 18.00 -1.45 11.06
C GLY A 291 19.37 -1.98 10.59
N ALA A 292 19.90 -1.42 9.50
CA ALA A 292 21.21 -1.80 8.98
C ALA A 292 22.36 -1.44 9.92
N LEU A 293 22.29 -0.32 10.62
CA LEU A 293 23.33 0.10 11.55
C LEU A 293 23.31 -0.72 12.85
N LYS A 294 22.13 -1.16 13.29
CA LYS A 294 21.96 -2.09 14.43
C LYS A 294 22.43 -3.50 14.14
N SER A 295 22.47 -3.93 12.87
CA SER A 295 22.99 -5.26 12.53
C SER A 295 24.52 -5.32 12.54
N ILE A 296 25.21 -4.18 12.36
CA ILE A 296 26.67 -4.10 12.44
C ILE A 296 27.11 -4.35 13.88
N HIS A 297 27.82 -5.45 14.08
CA HIS A 297 28.24 -5.90 15.40
C HIS A 297 29.38 -5.03 15.96
N PRO A 298 29.32 -4.55 17.22
CA PRO A 298 30.33 -3.63 17.76
C PRO A 298 31.75 -4.23 17.80
N SER A 299 31.90 -5.56 17.85
CA SER A 299 33.22 -6.21 17.83
C SER A 299 34.06 -5.89 16.59
N ILE A 300 33.41 -5.56 15.45
CA ILE A 300 34.14 -5.19 14.23
C ILE A 300 34.78 -3.80 14.41
N GLU A 301 34.10 -2.89 15.12
CA GLU A 301 34.63 -1.59 15.49
C GLU A 301 35.78 -1.77 16.50
N GLU A 302 35.59 -2.58 17.53
CA GLU A 302 36.63 -2.86 18.54
C GLU A 302 37.89 -3.49 17.93
N ALA A 303 37.74 -4.45 17.01
CA ALA A 303 38.87 -5.04 16.28
C ALA A 303 39.66 -3.99 15.49
N SER A 304 38.98 -3.00 14.91
CA SER A 304 39.64 -1.89 14.22
C SER A 304 40.48 -1.04 15.16
N TYR A 305 39.99 -0.78 16.38
CA TYR A 305 40.74 -0.04 17.40
C TYR A 305 41.93 -0.84 17.93
N THR A 306 41.82 -2.18 18.06
CA THR A 306 42.96 -3.05 18.38
C THR A 306 44.05 -2.97 17.30
N LEU A 307 43.66 -2.80 16.03
CA LEU A 307 44.57 -2.53 14.91
C LEU A 307 45.03 -1.06 14.83
N ARG A 308 44.81 -0.27 15.88
CA ARG A 308 45.15 1.16 16.00
C ARG A 308 44.47 2.08 14.99
N ALA A 309 43.34 1.66 14.41
CA ALA A 309 42.53 2.57 13.60
C ALA A 309 41.93 3.67 14.48
N ASN A 310 41.90 4.91 13.97
CA ASN A 310 41.17 6.00 14.62
C ASN A 310 39.69 6.01 14.21
N ARG A 311 38.86 6.79 14.91
CA ARG A 311 37.40 6.82 14.71
C ARG A 311 36.98 7.15 13.26
N TYR A 312 37.74 8.00 12.57
CA TYR A 312 37.47 8.35 11.17
C TYR A 312 37.78 7.16 10.25
N GLN A 313 38.92 6.49 10.48
CA GLN A 313 39.30 5.28 9.75
C GLN A 313 38.28 4.17 9.95
N THR A 314 37.86 3.91 11.19
CA THR A 314 36.80 2.94 11.50
C THR A 314 35.49 3.28 10.79
N PHE A 315 35.05 4.53 10.85
CA PHE A 315 33.81 4.94 10.17
C PHE A 315 33.88 4.78 8.65
N TYR A 316 34.89 5.36 7.99
CA TYR A 316 34.94 5.37 6.52
C TYR A 316 35.43 4.06 5.88
N SER A 317 36.22 3.26 6.61
CA SER A 317 36.80 2.02 6.07
C SER A 317 36.00 0.78 6.45
N ILE A 318 35.18 0.85 7.51
CA ILE A 318 34.43 -0.31 8.01
C ILE A 318 32.93 -0.02 8.01
N ILE A 319 32.47 0.96 8.79
CA ILE A 319 31.02 1.20 8.97
C ILE A 319 30.37 1.66 7.66
N PHE A 320 30.92 2.68 7.00
CA PHE A 320 30.34 3.25 5.79
C PHE A 320 30.29 2.27 4.62
N PRO A 321 31.35 1.49 4.30
CA PRO A 321 31.28 0.45 3.27
C PRO A 321 30.25 -0.64 3.57
N LEU A 322 30.10 -1.04 4.85
CA LEU A 322 29.06 -1.98 5.27
C LEU A 322 27.64 -1.39 5.12
N LEU A 323 27.49 -0.06 5.24
CA LEU A 323 26.21 0.63 5.05
C LEU A 323 25.86 0.92 3.58
N ARG A 324 26.82 0.91 2.63
CA ARG A 324 26.57 1.24 1.20
C ARG A 324 25.36 0.52 0.59
N PRO A 325 25.13 -0.79 0.80
CA PRO A 325 23.96 -1.48 0.26
C PRO A 325 22.66 -0.98 0.86
N ALA A 326 22.65 -0.66 2.17
CA ALA A 326 21.49 -0.08 2.84
C ALA A 326 21.23 1.36 2.40
N LEU A 327 22.27 2.14 2.13
CA LEU A 327 22.17 3.48 1.55
C LEU A 327 21.59 3.44 0.13
N ALA A 328 22.07 2.53 -0.72
CA ALA A 328 21.51 2.33 -2.06
C ALA A 328 20.04 1.89 -1.98
N ASN A 329 19.71 0.94 -1.10
CA ASN A 329 18.33 0.50 -0.89
C ASN A 329 17.43 1.66 -0.42
N SER A 330 17.90 2.46 0.56
CA SER A 330 17.18 3.61 1.07
C SER A 330 16.92 4.64 -0.02
N PHE A 331 17.95 4.99 -0.79
CA PHE A 331 17.86 5.89 -1.93
C PHE A 331 16.83 5.41 -2.96
N LEU A 332 16.91 4.14 -3.39
CA LEU A 332 15.99 3.59 -4.39
C LEU A 332 14.54 3.59 -3.90
N ILE A 333 14.30 3.27 -2.62
CA ILE A 333 12.96 3.31 -2.03
C ILE A 333 12.42 4.74 -2.01
N VAL A 334 13.19 5.72 -1.54
CA VAL A 334 12.74 7.11 -1.51
C VAL A 334 12.54 7.66 -2.92
N PHE A 335 13.42 7.30 -3.87
CA PHE A 335 13.29 7.68 -5.27
C PHE A 335 11.95 7.23 -5.85
N ILE A 336 11.58 5.95 -5.68
CA ILE A 336 10.30 5.41 -6.14
C ILE A 336 9.13 6.16 -5.48
N GLN A 337 9.23 6.44 -4.18
CA GLN A 337 8.17 7.11 -3.44
C GLN A 337 7.99 8.57 -3.87
N SER A 338 9.08 9.29 -4.15
CA SER A 338 9.04 10.64 -4.72
C SER A 338 8.47 10.67 -6.13
N LEU A 339 8.86 9.71 -6.97
CA LEU A 339 8.38 9.60 -8.35
C LEU A 339 6.88 9.30 -8.40
N ALA A 340 6.39 8.52 -7.44
CA ALA A 340 4.98 8.13 -7.30
C ALA A 340 4.13 9.15 -6.52
N ASP A 341 4.73 10.18 -5.95
CA ASP A 341 4.01 11.14 -5.12
C ASP A 341 3.22 12.12 -5.99
N PHE A 342 1.99 12.34 -5.59
CA PHE A 342 1.01 13.14 -6.33
C PHE A 342 0.61 14.37 -5.54
N SER A 343 0.41 14.21 -4.23
CA SER A 343 -0.29 15.22 -3.45
C SER A 343 0.59 16.42 -3.11
N ASN A 344 1.89 16.25 -2.85
CA ASN A 344 2.77 17.41 -2.64
C ASN A 344 2.99 18.22 -3.93
N PRO A 345 3.28 17.60 -5.10
CA PRO A 345 3.36 18.33 -6.36
C PRO A 345 2.08 19.06 -6.75
N LEU A 346 0.91 18.50 -6.46
CA LEU A 346 -0.35 19.18 -6.76
C LEU A 346 -0.51 20.49 -5.96
N VAL A 347 -0.13 20.49 -4.68
CA VAL A 347 -0.26 21.66 -3.80
C VAL A 347 0.86 22.69 -4.01
N LEU A 348 2.09 22.22 -4.23
CA LEU A 348 3.30 23.06 -4.23
C LEU A 348 3.93 23.24 -5.62
N GLY A 349 3.39 22.63 -6.67
CA GLY A 349 4.04 22.59 -7.98
C GLY A 349 4.09 23.90 -8.73
N GLY A 350 3.07 24.75 -8.61
CA GLY A 350 3.02 26.01 -9.37
C GLY A 350 3.13 25.75 -10.89
N SER A 351 4.28 26.07 -11.49
CA SER A 351 4.59 25.79 -12.91
C SER A 351 5.55 24.61 -13.14
N PHE A 352 5.86 23.86 -12.08
CA PHE A 352 6.72 22.68 -12.11
C PHE A 352 5.85 21.43 -12.10
N ASP A 353 5.53 20.95 -13.29
CA ASP A 353 4.72 19.75 -13.45
C ASP A 353 5.56 18.47 -13.40
N VAL A 354 4.99 17.44 -12.79
CA VAL A 354 5.57 16.10 -12.66
C VAL A 354 4.59 15.06 -13.22
N LEU A 355 5.09 13.86 -13.52
CA LEU A 355 4.31 12.80 -14.16
C LEU A 355 3.02 12.48 -13.39
N ALA A 356 3.12 12.38 -12.06
CA ALA A 356 1.99 12.05 -11.21
C ALA A 356 0.84 13.07 -11.30
N THR A 357 1.13 14.38 -11.30
CA THR A 357 0.10 15.43 -11.42
C THR A 357 -0.43 15.54 -12.84
N GLN A 358 0.43 15.36 -13.84
CA GLN A 358 -0.01 15.42 -15.23
C GLN A 358 -0.97 14.27 -15.58
N ILE A 359 -0.74 13.06 -15.05
CA ILE A 359 -1.67 11.93 -15.19
C ILE A 359 -3.06 12.30 -14.63
N TYR A 360 -3.10 13.01 -13.50
CA TYR A 360 -4.35 13.47 -12.91
C TYR A 360 -5.05 14.50 -13.80
N PHE A 361 -4.34 15.53 -14.28
CA PHE A 361 -4.96 16.58 -15.09
C PHE A 361 -5.50 16.10 -16.44
N TYR A 362 -4.98 15.00 -17.01
CA TYR A 362 -5.55 14.40 -18.22
C TYR A 362 -6.90 13.71 -18.01
N ILE A 363 -7.20 13.31 -16.78
CA ILE A 363 -8.47 12.67 -16.43
C ILE A 363 -9.43 13.70 -15.82
N ALA A 364 -8.91 14.57 -14.96
CA ALA A 364 -9.69 15.59 -14.27
C ALA A 364 -10.20 16.69 -15.24
N GLY A 365 -11.22 17.43 -14.80
CA GLY A 365 -11.63 18.66 -15.47
C GLY A 365 -12.20 18.50 -16.89
N SER A 366 -12.92 17.41 -17.16
CA SER A 366 -13.57 17.10 -18.46
C SER A 366 -12.66 16.77 -19.65
N GLN A 367 -11.35 16.63 -19.43
CA GLN A 367 -10.43 16.23 -20.49
C GLN A 367 -10.64 14.77 -20.93
N LEU A 368 -10.88 13.87 -19.97
CA LEU A 368 -11.13 12.43 -20.19
C LEU A 368 -10.15 11.79 -21.21
N ASP A 369 -8.91 12.29 -21.25
CA ASP A 369 -7.88 11.83 -22.18
C ASP A 369 -7.18 10.60 -21.58
N TYR A 370 -7.88 9.48 -21.67
CA TYR A 370 -7.40 8.19 -21.20
C TYR A 370 -6.15 7.73 -21.95
N ALA A 371 -5.94 8.13 -23.21
CA ALA A 371 -4.77 7.76 -23.99
C ALA A 371 -3.50 8.43 -23.44
N SER A 372 -3.54 9.74 -23.18
CA SER A 372 -2.43 10.49 -22.59
C SER A 372 -2.17 10.07 -21.14
N ALA A 373 -3.23 9.91 -20.34
CA ALA A 373 -3.12 9.44 -18.96
C ALA A 373 -2.50 8.03 -18.88
N SER A 374 -2.93 7.12 -19.77
CA SER A 374 -2.40 5.75 -19.84
C SER A 374 -0.98 5.70 -20.36
N THR A 375 -0.61 6.57 -21.30
CA THR A 375 0.77 6.67 -21.83
C THR A 375 1.74 7.12 -20.73
N LEU A 376 1.42 8.21 -20.02
CA LEU A 376 2.25 8.69 -18.92
C LEU A 376 2.23 7.72 -17.73
N GLY A 377 1.08 7.14 -17.41
CA GLY A 377 0.93 6.16 -16.34
C GLY A 377 1.73 4.89 -16.60
N SER A 378 1.71 4.38 -17.83
CA SER A 378 2.51 3.22 -18.25
C SER A 378 4.01 3.54 -18.20
N LEU A 379 4.43 4.73 -18.64
CA LEU A 379 5.82 5.17 -18.54
C LEU A 379 6.29 5.24 -17.07
N LEU A 380 5.48 5.85 -16.21
CA LEU A 380 5.74 5.96 -14.78
C LEU A 380 5.83 4.57 -14.12
N LEU A 381 4.95 3.64 -14.51
CA LEU A 381 5.01 2.25 -14.07
C LEU A 381 6.27 1.53 -14.54
N ILE A 382 6.67 1.69 -15.80
CA ILE A 382 7.90 1.10 -16.35
C ILE A 382 9.11 1.59 -15.56
N PHE A 383 9.22 2.90 -15.28
CA PHE A 383 10.31 3.43 -14.47
C PHE A 383 10.30 2.85 -13.05
N SER A 384 9.14 2.83 -12.40
CA SER A 384 9.02 2.26 -11.05
C SER A 384 9.41 0.78 -11.01
N LEU A 385 8.94 -0.02 -11.98
CA LEU A 385 9.28 -1.44 -12.10
C LEU A 385 10.75 -1.66 -12.41
N ALA A 386 11.35 -0.87 -13.30
CA ALA A 386 12.77 -0.98 -13.63
C ALA A 386 13.63 -0.74 -12.39
N ILE A 387 13.35 0.32 -11.63
CA ILE A 387 14.08 0.65 -10.40
C ILE A 387 13.86 -0.41 -9.33
N PHE A 388 12.62 -0.89 -9.20
CA PHE A 388 12.29 -1.98 -8.30
C PHE A 388 13.03 -3.29 -8.64
N VAL A 389 13.14 -3.63 -9.93
CA VAL A 389 13.90 -4.81 -10.38
C VAL A 389 15.39 -4.63 -10.14
N ILE A 390 15.95 -3.44 -10.41
CA ILE A 390 17.33 -3.10 -10.07
C ILE A 390 17.57 -3.28 -8.57
N GLN A 391 16.68 -2.75 -7.74
CA GLN A 391 16.70 -2.91 -6.29
C GLN A 391 16.67 -4.39 -5.89
N TYR A 392 15.74 -5.16 -6.46
CA TYR A 392 15.56 -6.58 -6.16
C TYR A 392 16.80 -7.42 -6.51
N ILE A 393 17.38 -7.21 -7.69
CA ILE A 393 18.56 -7.95 -8.16
C ILE A 393 19.80 -7.54 -7.35
N TRP A 394 19.98 -6.25 -7.08
CA TRP A 394 21.17 -5.75 -6.40
C TRP A 394 21.22 -6.17 -4.92
N ILE A 395 20.06 -6.24 -4.26
CA ILE A 395 19.95 -6.58 -2.83
C ILE A 395 19.85 -8.09 -2.60
N GLY A 396 19.25 -8.83 -3.53
CA GLY A 396 18.81 -10.23 -3.36
C GLY A 396 19.88 -11.28 -3.06
N ASN A 397 21.16 -10.90 -2.89
CA ASN A 397 22.25 -11.85 -2.67
C ASN A 397 23.23 -11.47 -1.56
N ARG A 398 22.95 -10.47 -0.72
CA ARG A 398 23.87 -10.05 0.34
C ARG A 398 23.29 -10.25 1.74
N SER A 399 23.41 -11.49 2.21
CA SER A 399 23.29 -11.86 3.62
C SER A 399 24.45 -11.22 4.39
N TYR A 400 24.26 -9.99 4.89
CA TYR A 400 25.17 -9.37 5.84
C TYR A 400 24.83 -9.82 7.26
N VAL A 401 24.74 -11.14 7.48
CA VAL A 401 24.65 -11.71 8.82
C VAL A 401 26.01 -11.49 9.49
N THR A 402 26.17 -10.33 10.11
CA THR A 402 27.22 -10.03 11.09
C THR A 402 26.83 -10.52 12.49
N VAL A 403 25.61 -11.03 12.67
CA VAL A 403 25.13 -11.62 13.92
C VAL A 403 25.62 -13.07 14.00
N SER A 404 26.80 -13.26 14.57
CA SER A 404 27.19 -14.54 15.15
C SER A 404 26.21 -14.89 16.28
N GLY A 405 25.85 -16.17 16.47
CA GLY A 405 24.99 -16.66 17.56
C GLY A 405 25.56 -16.50 18.97
N LYS A 406 26.55 -15.62 19.17
CA LYS A 406 27.18 -15.32 20.45
C LYS A 406 26.57 -14.03 21.00
N SER A 407 26.05 -14.08 22.23
CA SER A 407 25.63 -12.90 22.97
C SER A 407 26.84 -12.00 23.21
N TYR A 408 26.85 -10.82 22.59
CA TYR A 408 27.90 -9.83 22.77
C TYR A 408 27.37 -8.63 23.55
N ARG A 409 28.15 -8.17 24.52
CA ARG A 409 27.84 -7.07 25.43
C ARG A 409 28.74 -5.84 25.22
N GLY A 410 29.41 -5.72 24.08
CA GLY A 410 30.22 -4.53 23.80
C GLY A 410 29.35 -3.30 23.55
N GLU A 411 29.78 -2.15 24.09
CA GLU A 411 29.18 -0.86 23.78
C GLU A 411 29.61 -0.41 22.38
N THR A 412 28.68 0.19 21.64
CA THR A 412 29.01 0.88 20.39
C THR A 412 29.96 2.03 20.66
N GLN A 413 30.98 2.20 19.82
CA GLN A 413 31.98 3.24 20.03
C GLN A 413 31.47 4.61 19.56
N ASP A 414 31.97 5.67 20.19
CA ASP A 414 31.60 7.04 19.84
C ASP A 414 32.06 7.39 18.42
N LEU A 415 31.22 8.15 17.70
CA LEU A 415 31.55 8.71 16.40
C LEU A 415 32.68 9.75 16.48
N PRO A 416 33.36 10.06 15.35
CA PRO A 416 34.27 11.19 15.28
C PRO A 416 33.60 12.50 15.70
N ALA A 417 34.31 13.36 16.46
CA ALA A 417 33.72 14.54 17.09
C ALA A 417 33.07 15.51 16.10
N GLY A 418 33.72 15.80 14.97
CA GLY A 418 33.16 16.70 13.94
C GLY A 418 31.88 16.14 13.30
N LEU A 419 31.86 14.84 13.00
CA LEU A 419 30.68 14.14 12.48
C LEU A 419 29.53 14.14 13.50
N LYS A 420 29.84 13.88 14.78
CA LYS A 420 28.87 13.89 15.87
C LYS A 420 28.17 15.25 15.98
N TRP A 421 28.91 16.35 16.03
CA TRP A 421 28.33 17.69 16.13
C TRP A 421 27.54 18.09 14.89
N THR A 422 28.02 17.71 13.70
CA THR A 422 27.28 17.93 12.44
C THR A 422 25.92 17.22 12.46
N ILE A 423 25.88 15.96 12.90
CA ILE A 423 24.62 15.20 13.03
C ILE A 423 23.69 15.86 14.06
N ILE A 424 24.22 16.28 15.21
CA ILE A 424 23.41 16.95 16.24
C ILE A 424 22.81 18.25 15.69
N PHE A 425 23.58 19.05 14.96
CA PHE A 425 23.09 20.29 14.35
C PHE A 425 21.98 20.02 13.31
N ILE A 426 22.21 19.08 12.39
CA ILE A 426 21.21 18.67 11.38
C ILE A 426 19.90 18.25 12.06
N LEU A 427 19.98 17.49 13.14
CA LEU A 427 18.81 17.01 13.88
C LEU A 427 18.12 18.10 14.68
N ALA A 428 18.89 18.97 15.32
CA ALA A 428 18.32 20.12 16.03
C ALA A 428 17.55 21.02 15.05
N PHE A 429 18.13 21.29 13.88
CA PHE A 429 17.45 22.03 12.81
C PHE A 429 16.18 21.33 12.34
N TRP A 430 16.24 20.02 12.06
CA TRP A 430 15.07 19.25 11.63
C TRP A 430 13.93 19.25 12.66
N ILE A 431 14.27 19.02 13.94
CA ILE A 431 13.30 19.00 15.04
C ILE A 431 12.67 20.38 15.20
N CYS A 432 13.47 21.44 15.16
CA CYS A 432 12.97 22.81 15.20
C CYS A 432 12.02 23.07 14.01
N PHE A 433 12.45 22.73 12.79
CA PHE A 433 11.63 22.91 11.59
C PHE A 433 10.28 22.19 11.69
N ASN A 434 10.27 20.91 12.11
CA ASN A 434 9.03 20.14 12.27
C ASN A 434 8.15 20.71 13.39
N LEU A 435 8.74 21.09 14.52
CA LEU A 435 7.98 21.68 15.62
C LEU A 435 7.27 22.96 15.15
N THR A 436 7.98 23.83 14.43
CA THR A 436 7.40 25.04 13.88
C THR A 436 6.34 24.73 12.81
N LEU A 437 6.58 23.74 11.94
CA LEU A 437 5.62 23.31 10.91
C LEU A 437 4.30 22.82 11.51
N TYR A 438 4.37 21.87 12.44
CA TYR A 438 3.17 21.34 13.09
C TYR A 438 2.50 22.40 13.96
N GLY A 439 3.28 23.21 14.67
CA GLY A 439 2.78 24.38 15.39
C GLY A 439 2.00 25.33 14.49
N SER A 440 2.49 25.57 13.27
CA SER A 440 1.83 26.44 12.26
C SER A 440 0.52 25.84 11.76
N ILE A 441 0.46 24.52 11.54
CA ILE A 441 -0.79 23.85 11.12
C ILE A 441 -1.86 23.99 12.22
N PHE A 442 -1.50 23.73 13.48
CA PHE A 442 -2.43 23.88 14.59
C PHE A 442 -2.83 25.34 14.79
N TYR A 443 -1.88 26.27 14.80
CA TYR A 443 -2.19 27.69 14.96
C TYR A 443 -3.04 28.23 13.79
N GLY A 444 -2.64 27.93 12.55
CA GLY A 444 -3.32 28.39 11.34
C GLY A 444 -4.74 27.86 11.20
N SER A 445 -5.04 26.69 11.76
CA SER A 445 -6.41 26.17 11.80
C SER A 445 -7.40 27.07 12.54
N PHE A 446 -6.92 27.89 13.48
CA PHE A 446 -7.71 28.86 14.26
C PHE A 446 -7.66 30.27 13.69
N THR A 447 -7.04 30.52 12.54
CA THR A 447 -6.95 31.87 11.95
C THR A 447 -8.08 32.13 10.95
N VAL A 448 -8.51 33.39 10.83
CA VAL A 448 -9.55 33.78 9.85
C VAL A 448 -9.02 33.59 8.43
N ASN A 449 -7.85 34.16 8.14
CA ASN A 449 -7.21 34.02 6.85
C ASN A 449 -5.69 34.12 7.02
N TRP A 450 -4.99 33.00 6.87
CA TRP A 450 -3.54 32.96 7.04
C TRP A 450 -2.82 33.94 6.10
N GLY A 451 -1.84 34.68 6.62
CA GLY A 451 -1.09 35.68 5.83
C GLY A 451 -1.81 37.03 5.64
N VAL A 452 -3.04 37.18 6.15
CA VAL A 452 -3.82 38.42 6.04
C VAL A 452 -4.44 38.80 7.39
N ASP A 453 -5.17 37.88 8.01
CA ASP A 453 -5.87 38.08 9.28
C ASP A 453 -5.65 36.88 10.21
N TYR A 454 -4.72 37.07 11.15
CA TYR A 454 -4.36 36.09 12.17
C TYR A 454 -5.30 36.11 13.39
N THR A 455 -6.44 36.81 13.33
CA THR A 455 -7.44 36.81 14.40
C THR A 455 -7.94 35.39 14.67
N LEU A 456 -7.97 35.02 15.95
CA LEU A 456 -8.41 33.69 16.36
C LEU A 456 -9.92 33.52 16.16
N THR A 457 -10.31 32.44 15.49
CA THR A 457 -11.70 32.11 15.17
C THR A 457 -11.92 30.61 15.12
N LEU A 458 -13.18 30.19 15.31
CA LEU A 458 -13.64 28.82 15.08
C LEU A 458 -14.40 28.68 13.75
N LYS A 459 -14.45 29.74 12.93
CA LYS A 459 -15.21 29.77 11.67
C LYS A 459 -14.88 28.58 10.77
N ASN A 460 -13.60 28.26 10.56
CA ASN A 460 -13.17 27.13 9.71
C ASN A 460 -13.78 25.81 10.19
N TYR A 461 -13.76 25.57 11.51
CA TYR A 461 -14.33 24.36 12.12
C TYR A 461 -15.87 24.32 12.04
N ILE A 462 -16.53 25.47 12.25
CA ILE A 462 -17.99 25.59 12.13
C ILE A 462 -18.41 25.36 10.67
N THR A 463 -17.70 25.91 9.69
CA THR A 463 -17.98 25.66 8.27
C THR A 463 -17.77 24.19 7.90
N LEU A 464 -16.78 23.53 8.50
CA LEU A 464 -16.49 22.11 8.28
C LEU A 464 -17.54 21.16 8.86
N PHE A 465 -17.87 21.33 10.15
CA PHE A 465 -18.62 20.35 10.94
C PHE A 465 -19.99 20.84 11.43
N GLY A 466 -20.29 22.12 11.23
CA GLY A 466 -21.55 22.75 11.65
C GLY A 466 -22.73 22.51 10.69
N GLN A 467 -22.49 21.88 9.54
CA GLN A 467 -23.53 21.58 8.54
C GLN A 467 -24.33 20.29 8.86
N GLY A 468 -24.05 19.63 10.00
CA GLY A 468 -24.68 18.37 10.41
C GLY A 468 -23.89 17.14 9.98
N PHE A 469 -24.33 15.95 10.41
CA PHE A 469 -23.60 14.69 10.14
C PHE A 469 -23.71 14.20 8.69
N SER A 470 -24.71 14.65 7.96
CA SER A 470 -24.97 14.28 6.57
C SER A 470 -24.28 15.18 5.54
N ASP A 471 -23.70 16.31 5.97
CA ASP A 471 -23.10 17.30 5.08
C ASP A 471 -21.77 17.83 5.66
N GLY A 472 -21.02 18.59 4.86
CA GLY A 472 -19.69 19.08 5.20
C GLY A 472 -18.66 17.95 5.32
N ALA A 473 -17.85 17.99 6.38
CA ALA A 473 -16.69 17.11 6.54
C ALA A 473 -16.97 15.82 7.34
N TRP A 474 -18.13 15.71 8.00
CA TRP A 474 -18.49 14.52 8.78
C TRP A 474 -18.55 13.26 7.91
N PRO A 475 -19.27 13.24 6.77
CA PRO A 475 -19.35 12.05 5.92
C PRO A 475 -17.97 11.58 5.48
N SER A 476 -17.11 12.50 5.03
CA SER A 476 -15.78 12.15 4.54
C SER A 476 -14.87 11.61 5.64
N LEU A 477 -14.94 12.15 6.86
CA LEU A 477 -14.18 11.65 7.99
C LEU A 477 -14.61 10.23 8.38
N ILE A 478 -15.93 10.01 8.52
CA ILE A 478 -16.50 8.71 8.89
C ILE A 478 -16.18 7.66 7.83
N GLN A 479 -16.38 7.97 6.55
CA GLN A 479 -16.08 7.04 5.46
C GLN A 479 -14.60 6.67 5.42
N THR A 480 -13.69 7.63 5.62
CA THR A 480 -12.25 7.34 5.66
C THR A 480 -11.90 6.36 6.77
N VAL A 481 -12.44 6.58 7.97
CA VAL A 481 -12.24 5.68 9.12
C VAL A 481 -12.84 4.31 8.83
N LEU A 482 -14.04 4.24 8.27
CA LEU A 482 -14.72 2.98 7.93
C LEU A 482 -13.95 2.18 6.86
N PHE A 483 -13.50 2.84 5.79
CA PHE A 483 -12.73 2.21 4.72
C PHE A 483 -11.37 1.75 5.23
N ALA A 484 -10.68 2.53 6.07
CA ALA A 484 -9.43 2.10 6.68
C ALA A 484 -9.63 0.95 7.69
N ALA A 485 -10.69 0.99 8.49
CA ALA A 485 -11.02 -0.04 9.48
C ALA A 485 -11.44 -1.36 8.83
N THR A 486 -12.00 -1.32 7.62
CA THR A 486 -12.32 -2.52 6.83
C THR A 486 -11.09 -3.04 6.06
N ALA A 487 -10.31 -2.15 5.43
CA ALA A 487 -9.14 -2.53 4.65
C ALA A 487 -7.99 -3.10 5.51
N ALA A 488 -7.74 -2.54 6.71
CA ALA A 488 -6.57 -2.91 7.51
C ALA A 488 -6.58 -4.37 8.02
N PRO A 489 -7.68 -4.91 8.57
CA PRO A 489 -7.76 -6.32 8.95
C PRO A 489 -7.62 -7.26 7.76
N ILE A 490 -8.24 -6.93 6.63
CA ILE A 490 -8.14 -7.72 5.39
C ILE A 490 -6.68 -7.77 4.93
N THR A 491 -6.00 -6.62 4.93
CA THR A 491 -4.57 -6.49 4.60
C THR A 491 -3.69 -7.34 5.52
N ALA A 492 -3.92 -7.29 6.83
CA ALA A 492 -3.16 -8.07 7.81
C ALA A 492 -3.39 -9.58 7.66
N LEU A 493 -4.64 -10.00 7.42
CA LEU A 493 -5.01 -11.41 7.28
C LEU A 493 -4.44 -12.02 5.99
N PHE A 494 -4.63 -11.36 4.84
CA PHE A 494 -4.04 -11.82 3.58
C PHE A 494 -2.51 -11.73 3.61
N GLY A 495 -1.95 -10.69 4.23
CA GLY A 495 -0.52 -10.58 4.47
C GLY A 495 0.03 -11.78 5.27
N LEU A 496 -0.68 -12.20 6.33
CA LEU A 496 -0.35 -13.40 7.09
C LEU A 496 -0.43 -14.67 6.24
N LEU A 497 -1.50 -14.85 5.48
CA LEU A 497 -1.68 -16.04 4.63
C LEU A 497 -0.56 -16.15 3.59
N ILE A 498 -0.24 -15.04 2.91
CA ILE A 498 0.86 -14.98 1.95
C ILE A 498 2.18 -15.29 2.64
N ALA A 499 2.47 -14.64 3.77
CA ALA A 499 3.70 -14.86 4.53
C ALA A 499 3.83 -16.31 5.02
N TYR A 500 2.74 -16.92 5.48
CA TYR A 500 2.74 -18.32 5.91
C TYR A 500 3.07 -19.24 4.73
N VAL A 501 2.39 -19.06 3.60
CA VAL A 501 2.61 -19.85 2.39
C VAL A 501 4.04 -19.70 1.87
N THR A 502 4.59 -18.48 1.81
CA THR A 502 5.93 -18.24 1.29
C THR A 502 7.02 -18.67 2.27
N VAL A 503 6.86 -18.51 3.59
CA VAL A 503 7.91 -18.83 4.57
C VAL A 503 7.90 -20.32 4.97
N ARG A 504 6.71 -20.91 5.15
CA ARG A 504 6.56 -22.26 5.74
C ARG A 504 6.43 -23.36 4.70
N ARG A 505 6.02 -23.04 3.47
CA ARG A 505 5.84 -24.03 2.40
C ARG A 505 6.85 -23.79 1.28
N ASP A 506 7.22 -24.89 0.62
CA ASP A 506 8.06 -24.88 -0.58
C ASP A 506 7.28 -25.47 -1.75
N PHE A 507 7.26 -24.76 -2.88
CA PHE A 507 6.45 -25.11 -4.03
C PHE A 507 6.92 -24.46 -5.32
N LYS A 508 6.58 -25.11 -6.43
CA LYS A 508 6.84 -24.58 -7.78
C LYS A 508 6.05 -23.28 -7.99
N GLY A 509 6.73 -22.21 -8.36
CA GLY A 509 6.12 -20.88 -8.54
C GLY A 509 6.14 -19.98 -7.31
N LYS A 510 6.74 -20.41 -6.19
CA LYS A 510 6.90 -19.57 -4.99
C LYS A 510 7.58 -18.22 -5.28
N LYS A 511 8.68 -18.22 -6.05
CA LYS A 511 9.38 -16.98 -6.46
C LYS A 511 8.49 -16.07 -7.32
N THR A 512 7.66 -16.65 -8.18
CA THR A 512 6.70 -15.88 -8.99
C THR A 512 5.63 -15.26 -8.10
N LEU A 513 5.11 -15.99 -7.11
CA LEU A 513 4.15 -15.45 -6.14
C LEU A 513 4.78 -14.31 -5.33
N GLU A 514 6.01 -14.48 -4.84
CA GLU A 514 6.77 -13.43 -4.14
C GLU A 514 7.01 -12.21 -5.03
N PHE A 515 7.37 -12.40 -6.29
CA PHE A 515 7.53 -11.30 -7.24
C PHE A 515 6.21 -10.56 -7.50
N LEU A 516 5.11 -11.30 -7.69
CA LEU A 516 3.79 -10.72 -7.95
C LEU A 516 3.24 -9.96 -6.73
N THR A 517 3.45 -10.44 -5.51
CA THR A 517 3.05 -9.70 -4.30
C THR A 517 3.91 -8.46 -4.08
N LEU A 518 5.16 -8.49 -4.51
CA LEU A 518 6.04 -7.33 -4.53
C LEU A 518 5.63 -6.30 -5.58
N LEU A 519 5.02 -6.73 -6.70
CA LEU A 519 4.47 -5.84 -7.72
C LEU A 519 3.45 -4.85 -7.12
N CYS A 520 2.65 -5.27 -6.13
CA CYS A 520 1.70 -4.41 -5.41
C CYS A 520 2.37 -3.19 -4.75
N PHE A 521 3.66 -3.28 -4.43
CA PHE A 521 4.44 -2.16 -3.89
C PHE A 521 4.99 -1.26 -5.00
N ALA A 522 5.31 -1.84 -6.16
CA ALA A 522 5.96 -1.15 -7.26
C ALA A 522 4.98 -0.30 -8.10
N VAL A 523 3.68 -0.63 -8.12
CA VAL A 523 2.68 0.16 -8.86
C VAL A 523 2.44 1.52 -8.15
N PRO A 524 2.77 2.66 -8.79
CA PRO A 524 2.54 3.98 -8.23
C PRO A 524 1.05 4.24 -7.98
N GLY A 525 0.73 5.07 -6.99
CA GLY A 525 -0.66 5.28 -6.60
C GLY A 525 -1.52 5.91 -7.72
N THR A 526 -0.99 6.88 -8.44
CA THR A 526 -1.69 7.50 -9.59
C THR A 526 -1.97 6.49 -10.69
N VAL A 527 -0.96 5.70 -11.06
CA VAL A 527 -1.08 4.58 -12.02
C VAL A 527 -2.14 3.59 -11.55
N ALA A 528 -2.12 3.21 -10.27
CA ALA A 528 -3.12 2.33 -9.69
C ALA A 528 -4.54 2.91 -9.85
N GLY A 529 -4.74 4.20 -9.53
CA GLY A 529 -6.03 4.87 -9.70
C GLY A 529 -6.55 4.83 -11.13
N VAL A 530 -5.73 5.26 -12.10
CA VAL A 530 -6.08 5.23 -13.54
C VAL A 530 -6.36 3.81 -14.01
N SER A 531 -5.48 2.87 -13.66
CA SER A 531 -5.61 1.47 -14.06
C SER A 531 -6.88 0.81 -13.48
N TYR A 532 -7.32 1.20 -12.29
CA TYR A 532 -8.54 0.70 -11.67
C TYR A 532 -9.78 1.26 -12.36
N ILE A 533 -9.82 2.55 -12.71
CA ILE A 533 -10.92 3.09 -13.53
C ILE A 533 -10.98 2.31 -14.85
N LEU A 534 -9.87 2.21 -15.58
CA LEU A 534 -9.83 1.55 -16.88
C LEU A 534 -10.25 0.07 -16.82
N ALA A 535 -9.90 -0.62 -15.75
CA ALA A 535 -10.24 -2.03 -15.57
C ALA A 535 -11.66 -2.27 -15.05
N PHE A 536 -12.20 -1.35 -14.25
CA PHE A 536 -13.42 -1.58 -13.48
C PHE A 536 -14.57 -0.62 -13.76
N ASN A 537 -14.46 0.21 -14.81
CA ASN A 537 -15.51 1.11 -15.27
C ASN A 537 -16.39 0.49 -16.38
N ASP A 538 -15.97 -0.64 -16.97
CA ASP A 538 -16.71 -1.34 -18.01
C ASP A 538 -16.61 -2.87 -17.77
N ALA A 539 -17.33 -3.65 -18.57
CA ALA A 539 -17.24 -5.09 -18.60
C ALA A 539 -15.78 -5.58 -18.74
N PRO A 540 -15.42 -6.72 -18.12
CA PRO A 540 -16.32 -7.70 -17.51
C PRO A 540 -16.57 -7.49 -16.01
N ILE A 541 -15.95 -6.50 -15.36
CA ILE A 541 -16.10 -6.27 -13.91
C ILE A 541 -16.42 -4.79 -13.68
N TYR A 542 -17.62 -4.49 -13.20
CA TYR A 542 -18.02 -3.12 -12.89
C TYR A 542 -17.96 -2.89 -11.37
N LEU A 543 -17.03 -2.03 -10.92
CA LEU A 543 -16.89 -1.63 -9.51
C LEU A 543 -16.83 -0.11 -9.32
N THR A 544 -16.71 0.65 -10.41
CA THR A 544 -16.62 2.11 -10.36
C THR A 544 -17.87 2.70 -9.72
N GLY A 545 -17.70 3.73 -8.90
CA GLY A 545 -18.79 4.33 -8.12
C GLY A 545 -19.08 3.67 -6.77
N THR A 546 -18.58 2.45 -6.52
CA THR A 546 -18.82 1.74 -5.25
C THR A 546 -17.71 2.00 -4.22
N SER A 547 -18.00 1.85 -2.93
CA SER A 547 -16.97 1.89 -1.88
C SER A 547 -15.99 0.70 -1.96
N MET A 548 -16.39 -0.39 -2.61
CA MET A 548 -15.61 -1.62 -2.73
C MET A 548 -14.33 -1.42 -3.55
N ILE A 549 -14.37 -0.63 -4.62
CA ILE A 549 -13.18 -0.34 -5.44
C ILE A 549 -12.10 0.40 -4.64
N ILE A 550 -12.51 1.29 -3.73
CA ILE A 550 -11.63 2.05 -2.84
C ILE A 550 -11.01 1.12 -1.79
N ILE A 551 -11.84 0.30 -1.11
CA ILE A 551 -11.38 -0.65 -0.09
C ILE A 551 -10.40 -1.66 -0.71
N LEU A 552 -10.72 -2.21 -1.88
CA LEU A 552 -9.84 -3.15 -2.58
C LEU A 552 -8.54 -2.49 -3.01
N SER A 553 -8.58 -1.26 -3.54
CA SER A 553 -7.38 -0.48 -3.86
C SER A 553 -6.49 -0.28 -2.62
N MET A 554 -7.08 0.06 -1.46
CA MET A 554 -6.36 0.17 -0.19
C MET A 554 -5.74 -1.16 0.25
N VAL A 555 -6.49 -2.26 0.19
CA VAL A 555 -6.03 -3.60 0.58
C VAL A 555 -4.84 -4.03 -0.27
N MET A 556 -4.98 -3.96 -1.60
CA MET A 556 -3.98 -4.47 -2.51
C MET A 556 -2.68 -3.65 -2.45
N ARG A 557 -2.77 -2.31 -2.40
CA ARG A 557 -1.59 -1.44 -2.24
C ARG A 557 -0.89 -1.58 -0.88
N ASN A 558 -1.63 -1.93 0.17
CA ASN A 558 -1.09 -2.09 1.52
C ASN A 558 -0.72 -3.53 1.88
N MET A 559 -1.07 -4.51 1.05
CA MET A 559 -0.77 -5.93 1.23
C MET A 559 0.70 -6.25 1.60
N PRO A 560 1.73 -5.60 0.99
CA PRO A 560 3.13 -5.86 1.35
C PRO A 560 3.47 -5.51 2.80
N VAL A 561 2.77 -4.55 3.41
CA VAL A 561 2.97 -4.16 4.82
C VAL A 561 2.54 -5.29 5.75
N GLY A 562 1.36 -5.88 5.49
CA GLY A 562 0.86 -7.05 6.21
C GLY A 562 1.80 -8.25 6.06
N MET A 563 2.21 -8.53 4.82
CA MET A 563 3.13 -9.62 4.50
C MET A 563 4.46 -9.50 5.22
N ARG A 564 5.15 -8.35 5.14
CA ARG A 564 6.48 -8.16 5.77
C ARG A 564 6.43 -8.29 7.28
N SER A 565 5.41 -7.72 7.92
CA SER A 565 5.20 -7.84 9.37
C SER A 565 4.99 -9.32 9.77
N ALA A 566 4.20 -10.06 9.00
CA ALA A 566 3.97 -11.48 9.25
C ALA A 566 5.22 -12.34 8.97
N VAL A 567 6.00 -12.07 7.92
CA VAL A 567 7.28 -12.75 7.64
C VAL A 567 8.26 -12.54 8.79
N ALA A 568 8.40 -11.30 9.28
CA ALA A 568 9.28 -10.99 10.41
C ALA A 568 8.87 -11.72 11.70
N GLY A 569 7.56 -11.81 11.97
CA GLY A 569 7.04 -12.58 13.11
C GLY A 569 7.25 -14.09 12.94
N LEU A 570 6.97 -14.64 11.75
CA LEU A 570 7.14 -16.06 11.44
C LEU A 570 8.62 -16.49 11.51
N GLY A 571 9.55 -15.61 11.17
CA GLY A 571 10.98 -15.89 11.26
C GLY A 571 11.48 -16.10 12.70
N GLN A 572 10.73 -15.64 13.70
CA GLN A 572 11.06 -15.85 15.12
C GLN A 572 10.48 -17.15 15.69
N LEU A 573 9.55 -17.80 14.98
CA LEU A 573 8.91 -19.04 15.42
C LEU A 573 9.63 -20.22 14.79
N ASP A 574 9.91 -21.27 15.57
CA ASP A 574 10.54 -22.48 15.04
C ASP A 574 9.57 -23.25 14.12
N LYS A 575 10.10 -23.97 13.11
CA LYS A 575 9.30 -24.82 12.20
C LYS A 575 8.75 -26.07 12.87
N SER A 576 9.39 -26.54 13.95
CA SER A 576 8.95 -27.68 14.75
C SER A 576 7.53 -27.53 15.32
N LEU A 577 7.05 -26.29 15.55
CA LEU A 577 5.67 -26.04 15.99
C LEU A 577 4.64 -26.49 14.95
N ASP A 578 4.91 -26.24 13.67
CA ASP A 578 4.08 -26.67 12.56
C ASP A 578 4.15 -28.21 12.42
N GLU A 579 5.36 -28.77 12.47
CA GLU A 579 5.61 -30.21 12.32
C GLU A 579 4.97 -31.03 13.46
N ALA A 580 5.01 -30.53 14.70
CA ALA A 580 4.34 -31.16 15.84
C ALA A 580 2.83 -31.19 15.66
N SER A 581 2.24 -30.08 15.19
CA SER A 581 0.80 -30.00 14.89
C SER A 581 0.39 -31.00 13.81
N LEU A 582 1.14 -31.04 12.70
CA LEU A 582 0.87 -31.93 11.57
C LEU A 582 1.07 -33.41 11.97
N SER A 583 2.05 -33.72 12.81
CA SER A 583 2.31 -35.08 13.32
C SER A 583 1.16 -35.62 14.18
N LEU A 584 0.48 -34.73 14.92
CA LEU A 584 -0.73 -35.02 15.68
C LEU A 584 -2.01 -35.02 14.83
N LYS A 585 -1.88 -35.08 13.49
CA LYS A 585 -2.99 -35.01 12.51
C LYS A 585 -3.76 -33.69 12.56
N GLY A 586 -3.13 -32.61 13.02
CA GLY A 586 -3.62 -31.25 12.82
C GLY A 586 -3.64 -30.90 11.33
N SER A 587 -4.64 -30.15 10.87
CA SER A 587 -4.63 -29.57 9.52
C SER A 587 -3.89 -28.24 9.52
N SER A 588 -3.35 -27.79 8.37
CA SER A 588 -2.70 -26.47 8.29
C SER A 588 -3.60 -25.33 8.79
N PHE A 589 -4.90 -25.38 8.54
CA PHE A 589 -5.84 -24.41 9.09
C PHE A 589 -5.82 -24.40 10.62
N LYS A 590 -5.84 -25.57 11.27
CA LYS A 590 -5.75 -25.67 12.73
C LYS A 590 -4.40 -25.19 13.24
N THR A 591 -3.30 -25.55 12.58
CA THR A 591 -1.96 -25.08 12.92
C THR A 591 -1.90 -23.55 12.87
N ILE A 592 -2.43 -22.94 11.81
CA ILE A 592 -2.45 -21.49 11.67
C ILE A 592 -3.34 -20.87 12.76
N TRP A 593 -4.59 -21.33 12.89
CA TRP A 593 -5.57 -20.69 13.76
C TRP A 593 -5.26 -20.84 15.26
N TYR A 594 -4.76 -22.00 15.69
CA TYR A 594 -4.57 -22.32 17.10
C TYR A 594 -3.12 -22.17 17.59
N ILE A 595 -2.13 -22.18 16.70
CA ILE A 595 -0.71 -22.08 17.09
C ILE A 595 -0.10 -20.80 16.54
N VAL A 596 -0.06 -20.66 15.22
CA VAL A 596 0.67 -19.56 14.57
C VAL A 596 0.00 -18.21 14.85
N PHE A 597 -1.31 -18.09 14.64
CA PHE A 597 -2.05 -16.84 14.80
C PHE A 597 -1.97 -16.29 16.23
N PRO A 598 -2.19 -17.09 17.30
CA PRO A 598 -1.99 -16.62 18.68
C PRO A 598 -0.56 -16.16 18.97
N LEU A 599 0.45 -16.87 18.47
CA LEU A 599 1.86 -16.52 18.66
C LEU A 599 2.28 -15.27 17.87
N LEU A 600 1.64 -15.03 16.73
CA LEU A 600 1.88 -13.86 15.88
C LEU A 600 1.02 -12.64 16.24
N LYS A 601 0.13 -12.71 17.24
CA LYS A 601 -0.71 -11.57 17.66
C LYS A 601 0.05 -10.23 17.74
N PRO A 602 1.25 -10.13 18.36
CA PRO A 602 1.96 -8.87 18.41
C PRO A 602 2.39 -8.34 17.04
N ALA A 603 2.81 -9.24 16.14
CA ALA A 603 3.19 -8.89 14.77
C ALA A 603 1.96 -8.50 13.93
N LEU A 604 0.84 -9.20 14.11
CA LEU A 604 -0.42 -8.91 13.43
C LEU A 604 -1.04 -7.59 13.88
N LEU A 605 -0.99 -7.27 15.17
CA LEU A 605 -1.44 -5.97 15.67
C LEU A 605 -0.58 -4.84 15.10
N SER A 606 0.75 -4.98 15.09
CA SER A 606 1.65 -4.04 14.43
C SER A 606 1.33 -3.87 12.95
N ALA A 607 1.04 -4.97 12.24
CA ALA A 607 0.64 -4.97 10.84
C ALA A 607 -0.70 -4.23 10.63
N LEU A 608 -1.67 -4.47 11.51
CA LEU A 608 -3.00 -3.87 11.47
C LEU A 608 -2.92 -2.35 11.69
N VAL A 609 -2.19 -1.89 12.70
CA VAL A 609 -1.97 -0.45 12.95
C VAL A 609 -1.30 0.22 11.75
N THR A 610 -0.23 -0.38 11.25
CA THR A 610 0.52 0.19 10.12
C THR A 610 -0.35 0.22 8.85
N SER A 611 -1.15 -0.82 8.61
CA SER A 611 -2.06 -0.89 7.46
C SER A 611 -3.20 0.12 7.58
N PHE A 612 -3.73 0.33 8.80
CA PHE A 612 -4.75 1.32 9.08
C PHE A 612 -4.22 2.74 8.82
N VAL A 613 -3.05 3.07 9.37
CA VAL A 613 -2.41 4.39 9.18
C VAL A 613 -2.16 4.66 7.69
N ARG A 614 -1.69 3.65 6.96
CA ARG A 614 -1.41 3.77 5.52
C ARG A 614 -2.69 3.85 4.68
N ALA A 615 -3.78 3.20 5.11
CA ALA A 615 -5.08 3.31 4.46
C ALA A 615 -5.68 4.72 4.63
N MET A 616 -5.70 5.24 5.87
CA MET A 616 -6.19 6.59 6.21
C MET A 616 -5.46 7.72 5.44
N THR A 617 -4.16 7.55 5.21
CA THR A 617 -3.31 8.56 4.56
C THR A 617 -3.19 8.37 3.04
N THR A 618 -3.87 7.38 2.46
CA THR A 618 -3.81 7.16 1.01
C THR A 618 -4.59 8.25 0.27
N VAL A 619 -3.97 8.84 -0.75
CA VAL A 619 -4.58 9.86 -1.62
C VAL A 619 -4.44 9.50 -3.09
N SER A 620 -3.22 9.20 -3.55
CA SER A 620 -2.88 9.18 -4.97
C SER A 620 -3.69 8.21 -5.83
N ALA A 621 -4.07 7.05 -5.32
CA ALA A 621 -4.94 6.11 -6.04
C ALA A 621 -6.42 6.43 -5.87
N ILE A 622 -6.78 6.97 -4.71
CA ILE A 622 -8.18 7.14 -4.28
C ILE A 622 -8.81 8.37 -4.93
N VAL A 623 -8.02 9.41 -5.22
CA VAL A 623 -8.52 10.64 -5.89
C VAL A 623 -9.22 10.35 -7.23
N PHE A 624 -8.84 9.27 -7.91
CA PHE A 624 -9.45 8.81 -9.15
C PHE A 624 -10.74 8.00 -8.93
N LEU A 625 -10.89 7.38 -7.76
CA LEU A 625 -11.94 6.39 -7.48
C LEU A 625 -13.10 6.95 -6.66
N VAL A 626 -12.94 8.13 -6.08
CA VAL A 626 -13.96 8.76 -5.24
C VAL A 626 -15.11 9.34 -6.07
N THR A 627 -16.32 9.19 -5.55
CA THR A 627 -17.53 9.83 -6.06
C THR A 627 -18.13 10.76 -5.03
N ALA A 628 -19.25 11.40 -5.34
CA ALA A 628 -19.97 12.26 -4.41
C ALA A 628 -20.37 11.52 -3.11
N ASP A 629 -20.70 10.23 -3.20
CA ASP A 629 -21.16 9.41 -2.07
C ASP A 629 -20.05 8.67 -1.34
N THR A 630 -18.89 8.52 -1.97
CA THR A 630 -17.73 7.76 -1.43
C THR A 630 -16.54 8.65 -1.06
N ARG A 631 -16.78 9.95 -0.83
CA ARG A 631 -15.75 10.95 -0.55
C ARG A 631 -14.94 10.56 0.70
N VAL A 632 -13.62 10.54 0.57
CA VAL A 632 -12.72 10.39 1.73
C VAL A 632 -12.18 11.75 2.17
N ALA A 633 -11.69 11.82 3.41
CA ALA A 633 -11.13 13.01 4.03
C ALA A 633 -9.99 13.58 3.21
N THR A 634 -9.12 12.73 2.66
CA THR A 634 -7.96 13.17 1.89
C THR A 634 -8.34 13.85 0.57
N SER A 635 -9.33 13.33 -0.16
CA SER A 635 -9.86 13.96 -1.37
C SER A 635 -10.67 15.21 -1.04
N TYR A 636 -11.45 15.19 0.06
CA TYR A 636 -12.18 16.38 0.51
C TYR A 636 -11.23 17.54 0.81
N ILE A 637 -10.17 17.29 1.58
CA ILE A 637 -9.19 18.33 1.89
C ILE A 637 -8.52 18.83 0.61
N LEU A 638 -8.17 17.92 -0.30
CA LEU A 638 -7.55 18.29 -1.57
C LEU A 638 -8.44 19.22 -2.40
N ASN A 639 -9.73 18.90 -2.55
CA ASN A 639 -10.67 19.75 -3.28
C ASN A 639 -10.76 21.15 -2.64
N ARG A 640 -10.74 21.25 -1.31
CA ARG A 640 -10.72 22.56 -0.61
C ARG A 640 -9.45 23.36 -0.89
N VAL A 641 -8.32 22.67 -1.10
CA VAL A 641 -7.08 23.33 -1.52
C VAL A 641 -7.18 23.83 -2.95
N GLU A 642 -7.78 23.05 -3.85
CA GLU A 642 -8.01 23.46 -5.25
C GLU A 642 -8.98 24.65 -5.34
N ASP A 643 -10.00 24.69 -4.48
CA ASP A 643 -10.94 25.80 -4.36
C ASP A 643 -10.32 27.06 -3.70
N GLY A 644 -9.06 26.99 -3.26
CA GLY A 644 -8.36 28.09 -2.56
C GLY A 644 -8.78 28.29 -1.10
N GLU A 645 -9.59 27.39 -0.55
CA GLU A 645 -10.08 27.41 0.84
C GLU A 645 -9.04 26.83 1.82
N TYR A 646 -7.84 27.40 1.82
CA TYR A 646 -6.71 26.90 2.62
C TYR A 646 -7.02 26.82 4.12
N GLY A 647 -7.73 27.80 4.70
CA GLY A 647 -8.10 27.79 6.12
C GLY A 647 -8.94 26.57 6.52
N ILE A 648 -9.89 26.18 5.66
CA ILE A 648 -10.73 24.98 5.82
C ILE A 648 -9.86 23.73 5.68
N ALA A 649 -9.02 23.67 4.65
CA ALA A 649 -8.12 22.55 4.42
C ALA A 649 -7.16 22.29 5.60
N ILE A 650 -6.59 23.35 6.19
CA ILE A 650 -5.69 23.28 7.34
C ILE A 650 -6.44 22.84 8.59
N ALA A 651 -7.65 23.35 8.83
CA ALA A 651 -8.48 22.95 9.96
C ALA A 651 -8.91 21.48 9.90
N TYR A 652 -9.22 20.97 8.71
CA TYR A 652 -9.42 19.53 8.55
C TYR A 652 -8.09 18.78 8.76
N GLY A 653 -6.99 19.24 8.16
CA GLY A 653 -5.66 18.64 8.33
C GLY A 653 -5.25 18.48 9.80
N SER A 654 -5.49 19.49 10.64
CA SER A 654 -5.21 19.44 12.08
C SER A 654 -6.07 18.40 12.80
N ILE A 655 -7.37 18.32 12.50
CA ILE A 655 -8.27 17.30 13.05
C ILE A 655 -7.85 15.90 12.62
N LEU A 656 -7.47 15.72 11.36
CA LEU A 656 -7.03 14.43 10.87
C LEU A 656 -5.75 13.97 11.58
N ILE A 657 -4.80 14.88 11.86
CA ILE A 657 -3.63 14.58 12.70
C ILE A 657 -4.05 14.14 14.11
N VAL A 658 -4.98 14.87 14.75
CA VAL A 658 -5.45 14.53 16.11
C VAL A 658 -6.14 13.17 16.14
N VAL A 659 -7.05 12.90 15.20
CA VAL A 659 -7.75 11.63 15.07
C VAL A 659 -6.76 10.49 14.83
N MET A 660 -5.78 10.68 13.95
CA MET A 660 -4.74 9.69 13.68
C MET A 660 -3.88 9.40 14.91
N MET A 661 -3.47 10.43 15.64
CA MET A 661 -2.69 10.28 16.87
C MET A 661 -3.52 9.54 17.94
N ALA A 662 -4.79 9.91 18.12
CA ALA A 662 -5.68 9.24 19.07
C ALA A 662 -5.85 7.75 18.74
N ILE A 663 -6.02 7.40 17.46
CA ILE A 663 -6.17 6.01 17.03
C ILE A 663 -4.86 5.22 17.23
N ILE A 664 -3.71 5.81 16.89
CA ILE A 664 -2.40 5.15 17.12
C ILE A 664 -2.18 4.90 18.61
N LEU A 665 -2.44 5.90 19.47
CA LEU A 665 -2.31 5.75 20.92
C LEU A 665 -3.29 4.71 21.48
N PHE A 666 -4.51 4.66 20.95
CA PHE A 666 -5.49 3.64 21.31
C PHE A 666 -5.01 2.23 20.95
N PHE A 667 -4.46 2.04 19.76
CA PHE A 667 -3.88 0.75 19.37
C PHE A 667 -2.64 0.40 20.18
N ASP A 668 -1.75 1.35 20.43
CA ASP A 668 -0.56 1.15 21.26
C ASP A 668 -0.93 0.81 22.70
N TRP A 669 -2.04 1.36 23.22
CA TRP A 669 -2.58 0.99 24.52
C TRP A 669 -3.07 -0.47 24.53
N ILE A 670 -3.86 -0.88 23.53
CA ILE A 670 -4.31 -2.28 23.36
C ILE A 670 -3.10 -3.24 23.25
N VAL A 671 -2.06 -2.82 22.53
CA VAL A 671 -0.85 -3.64 22.31
C VAL A 671 0.07 -3.63 23.53
N GLY A 672 0.16 -2.52 24.26
CA GLY A 672 1.07 -2.30 25.39
C GLY A 672 0.94 -3.36 26.47
N ASP A 673 -0.28 -3.82 26.74
CA ASP A 673 -0.56 -4.92 27.68
C ASP A 673 0.09 -6.26 27.26
N THR A 674 0.31 -6.49 25.97
CA THR A 674 0.99 -7.70 25.48
C THR A 674 2.51 -7.66 25.70
N ARG A 675 3.14 -6.47 25.75
CA ARG A 675 4.57 -6.31 26.05
C ARG A 675 4.87 -6.36 27.55
N ILE A 676 3.97 -5.82 28.38
CA ILE A 676 4.11 -5.81 29.85
C ILE A 676 3.99 -7.23 30.44
N SER A 677 3.22 -8.12 29.80
CA SER A 677 3.12 -9.53 30.17
C SER A 677 4.47 -10.28 30.13
N ARG A 678 5.33 -9.99 29.15
CA ARG A 678 6.70 -10.57 29.08
C ARG A 678 7.64 -10.03 30.17
N SER A 679 7.40 -8.80 30.65
CA SER A 679 8.18 -8.23 31.75
C SER A 679 7.78 -8.83 33.11
N LYS A 680 6.47 -9.03 33.35
CA LYS A 680 5.98 -9.62 34.61
C LYS A 680 6.35 -11.10 34.77
N ALA A 681 6.40 -11.86 33.66
CA ALA A 681 6.89 -13.24 33.68
C ALA A 681 8.39 -13.34 34.03
N LYS A 682 9.17 -12.27 33.80
CA LYS A 682 10.60 -12.22 34.12
C LYS A 682 10.89 -11.82 35.56
N THR A 683 9.92 -11.25 36.26
CA THR A 683 9.99 -10.90 37.69
C THR A 683 9.38 -11.98 38.60
N MET A 684 8.85 -13.07 38.03
CA MET A 684 8.24 -14.18 38.77
C MET A 684 9.05 -15.49 38.71
N ASN A 685 10.28 -15.46 38.18
CA ASN A 685 11.23 -16.57 38.22
C ASN A 685 12.47 -16.19 39.01
#